data_AF-A0A5N5CWG0-F1
#
_entry.id   AF-A0A5N5CWG0-F1
#
_cell.length_a   1.000
_cell.length_b   1.000
_cell.length_c   1.000
_cell.angle_alpha   90.00
_cell.angle_beta   90.00
_cell.angle_gamma   90.00
#
_symmetry.space_group_name_H-M   'P 1'
#
loop_
_entity.id
_entity.type
_entity.pdbx_description
1 polymer ?
#
loop_
_entity_poly.entity_id
_entity_poly.type
_entity_poly.pdbx_seq_one_letter_code
_entity_poly.pdbx_strand_id
1 'polypeptide(L)'
;MSESKLSPEVIDHICQAIDTASDELRRLNLEIYNNPETKYEEFKAFKLLTTWFESQGWTVKRSVYDIETAFEARFTVGEGGRTVAYNAEYDALPKIGHACGHNLIATSTLASALGTAAALRHTQTAGTVLVVGTPAEETGGGKYYMALRGAWRDAHACLMTHPMPDFSTPVCATKASWKFRAYFRGRSAHAAAAPWEGRNACDAIVGAYEGIARLRQHLNTTKDGGESVQGVILKAGEAPNVVPDYAEGTFSIRARNTAGLHRLRERVEPVFTGAAAAAGCEVELCWDALYEDVVTNVALAGRYREYMLARLGMSPDEMVPLDEAARKHEQNGSSDMGNVTYVCPGIQPMFRIDAAGPPHTPKFQEAAGTVFAHEKALQAGKANALVGYEVLVDDGFYGEVRAEWEEAMKRAGREIASSLAACLRCRRLKVKCAGPASIPCQRCKSSGADCQFVQPRAITRAATGPDDAQSDRFARLETQLARLTDVVEGMRAELTSKPAHRSYADRPEFSNLAGPWQSSASHQDLVARGLITDDECVQLFETFLSQCNDTVAIFDGIPETLDVIRQEPILLAAVCAVGSRASSSREADLHQKCLTEARSLISSVAFGPAPSLLALRGIMLICAWYRSDRLWGTVITLAYEMGLHEDALRLPDEAKTMDRDEIERARTWLSILTYEMMANTSRPYLVESSQRYTDLARHLTLSPFSRPVDQRIMAYLELFKIIVEGKNNALSDLSMPEQEAQLVALNAALDTWFHRVHNSIDPLYQTFSKPQDRNRLVIPYAFARLYINGRVIDGGTLSGAIHDSEHFALAAVNAAVDAAFLLLSTAFDSKALAQSLCYTIDYSSMTLTAALSFLRRVVALRQATGLPVNVPAIAEILERARDAFENARAFSHAEWTKGLIEECVSAC
;
A
#
# COMPACT_ATOMS: atom_id res chain seq x y z
N MET A 1 32.52 -25.83 19.10
CA MET A 1 31.64 -26.11 17.96
C MET A 1 31.94 -27.52 17.51
N SER A 2 30.93 -28.32 17.22
CA SER A 2 31.12 -29.62 16.58
C SER A 2 31.77 -29.42 15.19
N GLU A 3 32.65 -30.33 14.75
CA GLU A 3 33.19 -30.27 13.38
C GLU A 3 32.06 -30.46 12.35
N SER A 4 32.18 -29.81 11.19
CA SER A 4 31.19 -29.96 10.11
C SER A 4 31.08 -31.42 9.69
N LYS A 5 29.86 -31.94 9.61
CA LYS A 5 29.60 -33.31 9.15
C LYS A 5 29.33 -33.42 7.64
N LEU A 6 29.39 -32.32 6.89
CA LEU A 6 29.23 -32.37 5.43
C LEU A 6 30.39 -33.12 4.77
N SER A 7 30.07 -34.05 3.88
CA SER A 7 31.08 -34.78 3.10
C SER A 7 31.75 -33.84 2.07
N PRO A 8 33.03 -34.07 1.72
CA PRO A 8 33.71 -33.30 0.68
C PRO A 8 32.93 -33.29 -0.65
N GLU A 9 32.33 -34.41 -1.02
CA GLU A 9 31.52 -34.53 -2.24
C GLU A 9 30.34 -33.55 -2.26
N VAL A 10 29.61 -33.42 -1.15
CA VAL A 10 28.47 -32.48 -1.07
C VAL A 10 28.96 -31.04 -1.09
N ILE A 11 30.07 -30.74 -0.42
CA ILE A 11 30.69 -29.41 -0.43
C ILE A 11 31.07 -29.01 -1.86
N ASP A 12 31.75 -29.91 -2.58
CA ASP A 12 32.18 -29.69 -3.96
C ASP A 12 30.97 -29.54 -4.89
N HIS A 13 29.91 -30.33 -4.69
CA HIS A 13 28.68 -30.23 -5.48
C HIS A 13 27.99 -28.86 -5.30
N ILE A 14 27.90 -28.36 -4.07
CA ILE A 14 27.33 -27.03 -3.77
C ILE A 14 28.15 -25.94 -4.46
N CYS A 15 29.47 -25.96 -4.29
CA CYS A 15 30.37 -24.97 -4.87
C CYS A 15 30.31 -24.99 -6.40
N GLN A 16 30.33 -26.18 -7.01
CA GLN A 16 30.28 -26.36 -8.46
C GLN A 16 28.94 -25.86 -9.05
N ALA A 17 27.82 -26.10 -8.37
CA ALA A 17 26.52 -25.59 -8.81
C ALA A 17 26.50 -24.05 -8.86
N ILE A 18 27.10 -23.40 -7.87
CA ILE A 18 27.23 -21.94 -7.82
C ILE A 18 28.20 -21.42 -8.88
N ASP A 19 29.34 -22.07 -9.06
CA ASP A 19 30.34 -21.69 -10.08
C ASP A 19 29.78 -21.80 -11.49
N THR A 20 29.00 -22.84 -11.76
CA THR A 20 28.32 -23.04 -13.04
C THR A 20 27.27 -21.95 -13.32
N ALA A 21 26.65 -21.39 -12.28
CA ALA A 21 25.66 -20.33 -12.40
C ALA A 21 26.26 -18.91 -12.42
N SER A 22 27.59 -18.77 -12.28
CA SER A 22 28.25 -17.47 -12.08
C SER A 22 27.89 -16.42 -13.13
N ASP A 23 27.93 -16.77 -14.42
CA ASP A 23 27.67 -15.83 -15.51
C ASP A 23 26.22 -15.35 -15.53
N GLU A 24 25.28 -16.25 -15.26
CA GLU A 24 23.86 -15.91 -15.19
C GLU A 24 23.55 -15.05 -13.96
N LEU A 25 24.13 -15.39 -12.81
CA LEU A 25 24.02 -14.57 -11.60
C LEU A 25 24.66 -13.18 -11.80
N ARG A 26 25.73 -13.09 -12.59
CA ARG A 26 26.36 -11.82 -12.96
C ARG A 26 25.47 -10.99 -13.86
N ARG A 27 24.79 -11.62 -14.83
CA ARG A 27 23.81 -10.97 -15.70
C ARG A 27 22.69 -10.35 -14.87
N LEU A 28 22.08 -11.12 -13.96
CA LEU A 28 21.03 -10.64 -13.06
C LEU A 28 21.52 -9.50 -12.16
N ASN A 29 22.73 -9.64 -11.60
CA ASN A 29 23.35 -8.60 -10.78
C ASN A 29 23.45 -7.26 -11.54
N LEU A 30 23.94 -7.31 -12.78
CA LEU A 30 24.09 -6.12 -13.63
C LEU A 30 22.75 -5.53 -14.04
N GLU A 31 21.74 -6.36 -14.27
CA GLU A 31 20.41 -5.88 -14.62
C GLU A 31 19.76 -5.12 -13.47
N ILE A 32 19.89 -5.62 -12.24
CA ILE A 32 19.48 -4.91 -11.01
C ILE A 32 20.32 -3.64 -10.83
N TYR A 33 21.65 -3.77 -10.91
CA TYR A 33 22.59 -2.66 -10.73
C TYR A 33 22.32 -1.47 -11.67
N ASN A 34 22.02 -1.74 -12.94
CA ASN A 34 21.78 -0.74 -13.97
C ASN A 34 20.34 -0.19 -13.98
N ASN A 35 19.42 -0.80 -13.23
CA ASN A 35 18.04 -0.35 -13.10
C ASN A 35 17.69 -0.09 -11.63
N PRO A 36 18.36 0.86 -10.97
CA PRO A 36 18.10 1.13 -9.56
C PRO A 36 16.68 1.67 -9.35
N GLU A 37 15.95 1.02 -8.45
CA GLU A 37 14.60 1.40 -8.06
C GLU A 37 14.54 1.59 -6.54
N THR A 38 13.89 2.65 -6.10
CA THR A 38 13.84 3.02 -4.68
C THR A 38 12.84 2.20 -3.89
N LYS A 39 12.90 2.30 -2.56
CA LYS A 39 12.02 1.62 -1.62
C LYS A 39 10.55 1.58 -2.08
N TYR A 40 9.95 0.39 -2.08
CA TYR A 40 8.57 0.09 -2.51
C TYR A 40 8.27 0.32 -4.00
N GLU A 41 9.26 0.68 -4.82
CA GLU A 41 9.12 0.91 -6.26
C GLU A 41 9.99 -0.05 -7.09
N GLU A 42 10.51 -1.12 -6.47
CA GLU A 42 11.48 -2.08 -7.05
C GLU A 42 10.86 -3.09 -8.03
N PHE A 43 9.96 -2.63 -8.91
CA PHE A 43 9.16 -3.48 -9.78
C PHE A 43 9.98 -4.24 -10.83
N LYS A 44 11.03 -3.65 -11.40
CA LYS A 44 11.91 -4.33 -12.36
C LYS A 44 12.74 -5.40 -11.66
N ALA A 45 13.39 -5.08 -10.54
CA ALA A 45 14.18 -6.05 -9.80
C ALA A 45 13.29 -7.21 -9.28
N PHE A 46 12.12 -6.88 -8.75
CA PHE A 46 11.09 -7.84 -8.35
C PHE A 46 10.67 -8.76 -9.50
N LYS A 47 10.29 -8.19 -10.66
CA LYS A 47 9.87 -8.95 -11.83
C LYS A 47 11.00 -9.84 -12.35
N LEU A 48 12.22 -9.32 -12.39
CA LEU A 48 13.41 -10.06 -12.84
C LEU A 48 13.66 -11.29 -11.97
N LEU A 49 13.74 -11.10 -10.65
CA LEU A 49 14.03 -12.17 -9.70
C LEU A 49 12.94 -13.24 -9.68
N THR A 50 11.66 -12.82 -9.63
CA THR A 50 10.53 -13.76 -9.61
C THR A 50 10.43 -14.58 -10.89
N THR A 51 10.58 -13.95 -12.05
CA THR A 51 10.59 -14.63 -13.36
C THR A 51 11.77 -15.59 -13.49
N TRP A 52 12.95 -15.20 -12.99
CA TRP A 52 14.11 -16.06 -13.00
C TRP A 52 13.91 -17.30 -12.13
N PHE A 53 13.41 -17.16 -10.88
CA PHE A 53 13.13 -18.32 -10.02
C PHE A 53 12.10 -19.28 -10.62
N GLU A 54 11.03 -18.75 -11.22
CA GLU A 54 10.03 -19.57 -11.94
C GLU A 54 10.68 -20.35 -13.09
N SER A 55 11.58 -19.71 -13.85
CA SER A 55 12.31 -20.38 -14.94
C SER A 55 13.23 -21.51 -14.45
N GLN A 56 13.69 -21.43 -13.20
CA GLN A 56 14.50 -22.47 -12.54
C GLN A 56 13.64 -23.58 -11.88
N GLY A 57 12.31 -23.55 -12.06
CA GLY A 57 11.38 -24.54 -11.52
C GLY A 57 11.01 -24.35 -10.05
N TRP A 58 11.20 -23.15 -9.49
CA TRP A 58 10.80 -22.84 -8.12
C TRP A 58 9.31 -22.45 -8.05
N THR A 59 8.65 -22.74 -6.92
CA THR A 59 7.30 -22.25 -6.66
C THR A 59 7.38 -20.82 -6.15
N VAL A 60 6.94 -19.85 -6.96
CA VAL A 60 7.01 -18.42 -6.62
C VAL A 60 5.65 -17.88 -6.24
N LYS A 61 5.59 -17.11 -5.14
CA LYS A 61 4.45 -16.28 -4.75
C LYS A 61 4.86 -14.81 -4.86
N ARG A 62 4.17 -14.07 -5.72
CA ARG A 62 4.41 -12.65 -6.01
C ARG A 62 3.49 -11.77 -5.15
N SER A 63 3.95 -10.56 -4.83
CA SER A 63 3.18 -9.53 -4.13
C SER A 63 2.55 -10.02 -2.83
N VAL A 64 3.39 -10.62 -1.98
CA VAL A 64 2.98 -11.22 -0.71
C VAL A 64 3.07 -10.23 0.44
N TYR A 65 2.45 -10.57 1.57
CA TYR A 65 2.54 -9.79 2.81
C TYR A 65 2.13 -8.33 2.62
N ASP A 66 1.08 -8.06 1.83
CA ASP A 66 0.60 -6.72 1.44
C ASP A 66 1.70 -5.73 1.03
N ILE A 67 2.76 -6.22 0.36
CA ILE A 67 3.80 -5.40 -0.25
C ILE A 67 3.93 -5.85 -1.70
N GLU A 68 3.63 -4.96 -2.64
CA GLU A 68 3.54 -5.29 -4.07
C GLU A 68 4.85 -5.87 -4.63
N THR A 69 5.99 -5.37 -4.17
CA THR A 69 7.33 -5.77 -4.61
C THR A 69 7.96 -6.84 -3.72
N ALA A 70 7.24 -7.48 -2.80
CA ALA A 70 7.74 -8.61 -2.00
C ALA A 70 7.37 -9.98 -2.61
N PHE A 71 8.25 -10.99 -2.49
CA PHE A 71 7.97 -12.34 -3.01
C PHE A 71 8.50 -13.47 -2.10
N GLU A 72 7.98 -14.67 -2.33
CA GLU A 72 8.59 -15.92 -1.86
C GLU A 72 8.94 -16.82 -3.04
N ALA A 73 10.13 -17.42 -3.07
CA ALA A 73 10.45 -18.51 -3.98
C ALA A 73 10.81 -19.76 -3.17
N ARG A 74 10.12 -20.86 -3.41
CA ARG A 74 10.26 -22.10 -2.63
C ARG A 74 10.73 -23.26 -3.49
N PHE A 75 11.73 -23.99 -2.98
CA PHE A 75 12.21 -25.25 -3.53
C PHE A 75 12.16 -26.33 -2.45
N THR A 76 11.48 -27.44 -2.70
CA THR A 76 11.28 -28.51 -1.71
C THR A 76 11.61 -29.87 -2.30
N VAL A 77 12.30 -30.71 -1.52
CA VAL A 77 12.54 -32.12 -1.82
C VAL A 77 11.89 -32.94 -0.71
N GLY A 78 11.15 -34.00 -1.08
CA GLY A 78 10.46 -34.87 -0.13
C GLY A 78 9.33 -34.20 0.66
N GLU A 79 8.82 -34.91 1.66
CA GLU A 79 7.82 -34.41 2.60
C GLU A 79 8.46 -34.21 3.99
N GLY A 80 8.13 -33.12 4.67
CA GLY A 80 8.72 -32.76 5.96
C GLY A 80 10.12 -32.16 5.84
N GLY A 81 10.93 -32.31 6.90
CA GLY A 81 12.25 -31.69 6.97
C GLY A 81 12.23 -30.23 7.45
N ARG A 82 13.43 -29.66 7.55
CA ARG A 82 13.63 -28.26 7.99
C ARG A 82 13.48 -27.31 6.80
N THR A 83 13.18 -26.04 7.09
CA THR A 83 13.18 -24.96 6.10
C THR A 83 14.31 -23.99 6.42
N VAL A 84 15.20 -23.74 5.47
CA VAL A 84 16.18 -22.65 5.56
C VAL A 84 15.75 -21.51 4.64
N ALA A 85 15.75 -20.29 5.19
CA ALA A 85 15.37 -19.08 4.49
C ALA A 85 16.60 -18.26 4.08
N TYR A 86 16.51 -17.57 2.95
CA TYR A 86 17.50 -16.61 2.46
C TYR A 86 16.80 -15.31 2.04
N ASN A 87 17.27 -14.16 2.55
CA ASN A 87 16.66 -12.85 2.25
C ASN A 87 17.37 -12.15 1.10
N ALA A 88 16.64 -11.80 0.04
CA ALA A 88 17.13 -10.99 -1.07
C ALA A 88 16.65 -9.53 -0.90
N GLU A 89 17.57 -8.61 -0.66
CA GLU A 89 17.33 -7.16 -0.78
C GLU A 89 17.64 -6.71 -2.20
N TYR A 90 16.91 -5.71 -2.70
CA TYR A 90 17.06 -5.20 -4.06
C TYR A 90 16.55 -3.77 -4.24
N ASP A 91 16.33 -3.03 -3.16
CA ASP A 91 16.05 -1.59 -3.22
C ASP A 91 17.33 -0.77 -3.38
N ALA A 92 17.19 0.39 -4.01
CA ALA A 92 18.26 1.34 -4.27
C ALA A 92 18.05 2.65 -3.48
N LEU A 93 19.11 3.46 -3.43
CA LEU A 93 19.07 4.77 -2.81
C LEU A 93 18.75 5.86 -3.84
N PRO A 94 17.95 6.88 -3.49
CA PRO A 94 17.65 7.99 -4.39
C PRO A 94 18.92 8.65 -4.94
N LYS A 95 18.95 8.89 -6.25
CA LYS A 95 20.02 9.58 -7.02
C LYS A 95 21.37 8.87 -7.12
N ILE A 96 21.66 7.88 -6.28
CA ILE A 96 22.99 7.25 -6.19
C ILE A 96 22.97 5.75 -6.52
N GLY A 97 21.79 5.17 -6.75
CA GLY A 97 21.64 3.77 -7.16
C GLY A 97 21.93 2.79 -6.02
N HIS A 98 22.44 1.61 -6.34
CA HIS A 98 22.79 0.57 -5.34
C HIS A 98 24.07 0.89 -4.57
N ALA A 99 24.15 2.08 -3.95
CA ALA A 99 25.28 2.50 -3.12
C ALA A 99 25.34 1.79 -1.75
N CYS A 100 24.39 0.92 -1.43
CA CYS A 100 24.47 -0.04 -0.32
C CYS A 100 24.75 -1.48 -0.80
N GLY A 101 24.84 -1.69 -2.12
CA GLY A 101 25.19 -2.99 -2.71
C GLY A 101 24.07 -4.05 -2.66
N HIS A 102 22.80 -3.64 -2.58
CA HIS A 102 21.67 -4.59 -2.52
C HIS A 102 21.58 -5.49 -3.76
N ASN A 103 22.09 -5.04 -4.92
CA ASN A 103 22.30 -5.90 -6.09
C ASN A 103 23.17 -7.13 -5.77
N LEU A 104 24.21 -6.99 -4.92
CA LEU A 104 25.08 -8.09 -4.49
C LEU A 104 24.45 -8.93 -3.38
N ILE A 105 23.58 -8.34 -2.56
CA ILE A 105 22.79 -9.08 -1.55
C ILE A 105 21.85 -10.04 -2.28
N ALA A 106 21.12 -9.57 -3.31
CA ALA A 106 20.34 -10.43 -4.19
C ALA A 106 21.22 -11.54 -4.81
N THR A 107 22.38 -11.21 -5.40
CA THR A 107 23.29 -12.19 -6.02
C THR A 107 23.76 -13.27 -5.06
N SER A 108 24.25 -12.89 -3.87
CA SER A 108 24.73 -13.83 -2.86
C SER A 108 23.59 -14.72 -2.33
N THR A 109 22.39 -14.17 -2.20
CA THR A 109 21.17 -14.92 -1.81
C THR A 109 20.78 -15.95 -2.86
N LEU A 110 20.78 -15.57 -4.14
CA LEU A 110 20.50 -16.49 -5.25
C LEU A 110 21.54 -17.61 -5.30
N ALA A 111 22.83 -17.29 -5.15
CA ALA A 111 23.90 -18.28 -5.04
C ALA A 111 23.67 -19.25 -3.88
N SER A 112 23.33 -18.73 -2.69
CA SER A 112 23.02 -19.57 -1.53
C SER A 112 21.86 -20.52 -1.79
N ALA A 113 20.77 -19.99 -2.31
CA ALA A 113 19.56 -20.75 -2.59
C ALA A 113 19.80 -21.86 -3.63
N LEU A 114 20.53 -21.56 -4.71
CA LEU A 114 20.90 -22.52 -5.75
C LEU A 114 21.80 -23.63 -5.20
N GLY A 115 22.85 -23.28 -4.45
CA GLY A 115 23.77 -24.24 -3.88
C GLY A 115 23.07 -25.21 -2.94
N THR A 116 22.25 -24.70 -2.00
CA THR A 116 21.50 -25.54 -1.07
C THR A 116 20.46 -26.40 -1.80
N ALA A 117 19.76 -25.85 -2.79
CA ALA A 117 18.81 -26.62 -3.60
C ALA A 117 19.50 -27.74 -4.40
N ALA A 118 20.70 -27.49 -4.93
CA ALA A 118 21.49 -28.50 -5.63
C ALA A 118 21.86 -29.66 -4.70
N ALA A 119 22.30 -29.37 -3.47
CA ALA A 119 22.61 -30.41 -2.50
C ALA A 119 21.39 -31.24 -2.06
N LEU A 120 20.22 -30.60 -1.86
CA LEU A 120 18.98 -31.33 -1.58
C LEU A 120 18.61 -32.28 -2.72
N ARG A 121 18.75 -31.84 -3.97
CA ARG A 121 18.52 -32.70 -5.15
C ARG A 121 19.54 -33.83 -5.24
N HIS A 122 20.83 -33.54 -5.03
CA HIS A 122 21.89 -34.54 -5.13
C HIS A 122 21.73 -35.66 -4.11
N THR A 123 21.42 -35.29 -2.87
CA THR A 123 21.33 -36.24 -1.75
C THR A 123 19.93 -36.82 -1.54
N GLN A 124 18.92 -36.28 -2.23
CA GLN A 124 17.50 -36.60 -2.02
C GLN A 124 17.05 -36.40 -0.57
N THR A 125 17.65 -35.44 0.12
CA THR A 125 17.32 -35.16 1.52
C THR A 125 16.02 -34.35 1.61
N ALA A 126 15.12 -34.74 2.51
CA ALA A 126 13.88 -34.00 2.73
C ALA A 126 14.14 -32.63 3.37
N GLY A 127 13.64 -31.56 2.76
CA GLY A 127 13.80 -30.20 3.25
C GLY A 127 13.38 -29.13 2.25
N THR A 128 13.38 -27.89 2.72
CA THR A 128 12.93 -26.74 1.94
C THR A 128 13.95 -25.61 1.97
N VAL A 129 14.21 -25.04 0.79
CA VAL A 129 14.86 -23.73 0.63
C VAL A 129 13.79 -22.70 0.32
N LEU A 130 13.77 -21.62 1.11
CA LEU A 130 12.87 -20.49 0.95
C LEU A 130 13.68 -19.24 0.66
N VAL A 131 13.49 -18.62 -0.50
CA VAL A 131 14.00 -17.27 -0.76
C VAL A 131 12.88 -16.28 -0.47
N VAL A 132 13.17 -15.26 0.31
CA VAL A 132 12.23 -14.19 0.63
C VAL A 132 12.77 -12.91 -0.01
N GLY A 133 12.03 -12.36 -0.96
CA GLY A 133 12.33 -11.06 -1.55
C GLY A 133 11.87 -9.93 -0.65
N THR A 134 12.81 -9.17 -0.11
CA THR A 134 12.59 -8.19 0.96
C THR A 134 12.87 -6.78 0.43
N PRO A 135 11.85 -6.05 -0.06
CA PRO A 135 12.01 -4.69 -0.55
C PRO A 135 12.20 -3.70 0.60
N ALA A 136 12.54 -2.46 0.26
CA ALA A 136 12.47 -1.31 1.15
C ALA A 136 13.27 -1.39 2.47
N GLU A 137 14.46 -2.02 2.45
CA GLU A 137 15.35 -2.00 3.62
C GLU A 137 15.82 -0.57 3.92
N GLU A 138 16.07 0.24 2.88
CA GLU A 138 16.52 1.61 3.02
C GLU A 138 15.36 2.50 3.48
N THR A 139 15.19 2.59 4.80
CA THR A 139 14.21 3.45 5.49
C THR A 139 12.72 3.11 5.29
N GLY A 140 12.40 1.98 4.66
CA GLY A 140 11.02 1.52 4.48
C GLY A 140 10.57 0.47 5.49
N GLY A 141 11.49 -0.34 6.01
CA GLY A 141 11.24 -1.40 6.99
C GLY A 141 10.46 -2.58 6.42
N GLY A 142 10.75 -3.00 5.19
CA GLY A 142 10.03 -4.09 4.54
C GLY A 142 10.01 -5.37 5.37
N LYS A 143 11.15 -5.78 5.95
CA LYS A 143 11.20 -7.00 6.77
C LYS A 143 10.41 -6.88 8.07
N TYR A 144 10.33 -5.68 8.65
CA TYR A 144 9.47 -5.45 9.82
C TYR A 144 8.00 -5.77 9.51
N TYR A 145 7.45 -5.22 8.43
CA TYR A 145 6.05 -5.48 8.06
C TYR A 145 5.82 -6.93 7.60
N MET A 146 6.76 -7.52 6.87
CA MET A 146 6.70 -8.93 6.46
C MET A 146 6.74 -9.87 7.68
N ALA A 147 7.53 -9.55 8.70
CA ALA A 147 7.61 -10.32 9.94
C ALA A 147 6.28 -10.30 10.71
N LEU A 148 5.63 -9.13 10.82
CA LEU A 148 4.30 -9.00 11.41
C LEU A 148 3.25 -9.86 10.69
N ARG A 149 3.41 -10.05 9.38
CA ARG A 149 2.54 -10.85 8.52
C ARG A 149 2.96 -12.32 8.41
N GLY A 150 4.02 -12.72 9.12
CA GLY A 150 4.41 -14.11 9.32
C GLY A 150 5.38 -14.70 8.30
N ALA A 151 6.14 -13.89 7.56
CA ALA A 151 7.01 -14.35 6.46
C ALA A 151 8.03 -15.43 6.84
N TRP A 152 8.57 -15.39 8.06
CA TRP A 152 9.58 -16.35 8.53
C TRP A 152 9.06 -17.35 9.55
N ARG A 153 7.73 -17.48 9.70
CA ARG A 153 7.13 -18.33 10.76
C ARG A 153 7.57 -19.80 10.68
N ASP A 154 7.77 -20.31 9.47
CA ASP A 154 8.15 -21.71 9.22
C ASP A 154 9.67 -21.88 9.01
N ALA A 155 10.43 -20.79 9.03
CA ALA A 155 11.89 -20.83 8.83
C ALA A 155 12.58 -21.35 10.10
N HIS A 156 13.43 -22.37 9.93
CA HIS A 156 14.24 -22.93 11.00
C HIS A 156 15.54 -22.14 11.18
N ALA A 157 16.06 -21.54 10.11
CA ALA A 157 17.08 -20.51 10.14
C ALA A 157 16.90 -19.56 8.95
N CYS A 158 17.37 -18.32 9.06
CA CYS A 158 17.39 -17.34 7.97
C CYS A 158 18.79 -16.72 7.81
N LEU A 159 19.36 -16.81 6.61
CA LEU A 159 20.69 -16.33 6.31
C LEU A 159 20.63 -15.20 5.27
N MET A 160 21.50 -14.21 5.41
CA MET A 160 21.67 -13.12 4.47
C MET A 160 23.14 -12.70 4.49
N THR A 161 23.63 -11.98 3.50
CA THR A 161 24.98 -11.41 3.49
C THR A 161 24.94 -9.96 3.05
N HIS A 162 25.90 -9.15 3.48
CA HIS A 162 25.97 -7.73 3.12
C HIS A 162 27.39 -7.34 2.64
N PRO A 163 27.53 -6.59 1.53
CA PRO A 163 28.84 -6.12 1.08
C PRO A 163 29.38 -5.01 1.98
N MET A 164 30.70 -4.96 2.19
CA MET A 164 31.40 -3.93 2.97
C MET A 164 32.64 -3.44 2.21
N PRO A 165 33.10 -2.19 2.46
CA PRO A 165 34.10 -1.57 1.61
C PRO A 165 35.44 -2.30 1.66
N ASP A 166 35.97 -2.61 2.84
CA ASP A 166 37.36 -3.04 3.02
C ASP A 166 37.54 -4.23 4.00
N PHE A 167 36.47 -4.83 4.51
CA PHE A 167 36.55 -5.97 5.43
C PHE A 167 35.47 -7.02 5.22
N SER A 168 35.73 -8.24 5.71
CA SER A 168 34.76 -9.32 5.83
C SER A 168 34.61 -9.73 7.29
N THR A 169 33.42 -10.16 7.71
CA THR A 169 33.16 -10.59 9.10
C THR A 169 32.04 -11.62 9.15
N PRO A 170 32.12 -12.62 10.05
CA PRO A 170 31.04 -13.59 10.23
C PRO A 170 29.91 -13.05 11.11
N VAL A 171 30.11 -11.90 11.78
CA VAL A 171 29.19 -11.32 12.75
C VAL A 171 28.72 -9.95 12.28
N CYS A 172 27.42 -9.71 12.39
CA CYS A 172 26.80 -8.40 12.23
C CYS A 172 26.42 -7.87 13.62
N ALA A 173 26.97 -6.72 13.99
CA ALA A 173 26.65 -6.02 15.23
C ALA A 173 26.09 -4.64 14.87
N THR A 174 24.77 -4.54 14.76
CA THR A 174 24.04 -3.30 14.45
C THR A 174 23.38 -2.73 15.70
N LYS A 175 22.98 -1.45 15.61
CA LYS A 175 22.17 -0.79 16.63
C LYS A 175 20.69 -0.88 16.28
N ALA A 176 19.85 -1.05 17.30
CA ALA A 176 18.41 -0.87 17.15
C ALA A 176 18.12 0.61 16.86
N SER A 177 17.16 0.89 15.98
CA SER A 177 16.77 2.26 15.62
C SER A 177 15.27 2.40 15.37
N TRP A 178 14.73 3.57 15.72
CA TRP A 178 13.33 3.87 15.49
C TRP A 178 13.18 5.32 15.07
N LYS A 179 12.54 5.53 13.93
CA LYS A 179 12.23 6.85 13.38
C LYS A 179 10.79 7.23 13.73
N PHE A 180 10.56 8.53 13.89
CA PHE A 180 9.23 9.08 14.05
C PHE A 180 9.14 10.50 13.48
N ARG A 181 7.92 10.89 13.12
CA ARG A 181 7.57 12.28 12.83
C ARG A 181 6.83 12.86 14.02
N ALA A 182 7.15 14.11 14.34
CA ALA A 182 6.45 14.89 15.35
C ALA A 182 5.71 16.04 14.67
N TYR A 183 4.41 16.13 14.94
CA TYR A 183 3.52 17.15 14.41
C TYR A 183 2.97 17.99 15.55
N PHE A 184 3.38 19.26 15.63
CA PHE A 184 2.90 20.20 16.63
C PHE A 184 1.78 21.06 16.05
N ARG A 185 0.67 21.16 16.79
CA ARG A 185 -0.50 21.98 16.45
C ARG A 185 -0.75 23.00 17.56
N GLY A 186 -0.81 24.26 17.17
CA GLY A 186 -1.00 25.43 18.01
C GLY A 186 -2.11 26.33 17.49
N ARG A 187 -1.94 27.65 17.62
CA ARG A 187 -2.93 28.65 17.20
C ARG A 187 -2.24 29.94 16.76
N SER A 188 -2.60 30.41 15.56
CA SER A 188 -2.03 31.61 14.97
C SER A 188 -2.53 32.88 15.66
N ALA A 189 -1.65 33.89 15.74
CA ALA A 189 -1.96 35.22 16.26
C ALA A 189 -0.99 36.25 15.69
N HIS A 190 -1.36 37.54 15.71
CA HIS A 190 -0.45 38.60 15.31
C HIS A 190 0.67 38.75 16.36
N ALA A 191 1.91 38.44 15.98
CA ALA A 191 3.02 38.26 16.92
C ALA A 191 3.32 39.53 17.77
N ALA A 192 3.13 40.72 17.21
CA ALA A 192 3.35 41.98 17.93
C ALA A 192 2.09 42.57 18.62
N ALA A 193 0.89 42.20 18.17
CA ALA A 193 -0.33 42.93 18.55
C ALA A 193 -1.18 42.16 19.56
N ALA A 194 -1.24 40.82 19.44
CA ALA A 194 -1.99 39.96 20.35
C ALA A 194 -1.34 38.58 20.56
N PRO A 195 -0.04 38.50 20.91
CA PRO A 195 0.65 37.21 21.07
C PRO A 195 0.01 36.29 22.14
N TRP A 196 -0.67 36.85 23.14
CA TRP A 196 -1.35 36.09 24.21
C TRP A 196 -2.52 35.23 23.72
N GLU A 197 -3.07 35.52 22.53
CA GLU A 197 -4.14 34.72 21.92
C GLU A 197 -3.60 33.50 21.16
N GLY A 198 -2.30 33.48 20.86
CA GLY A 198 -1.63 32.41 20.12
C GLY A 198 -1.17 31.24 20.98
N ARG A 199 -0.85 30.13 20.31
CA ARG A 199 -0.12 28.97 20.85
C ARG A 199 0.97 28.64 19.85
N ASN A 200 2.22 28.93 20.20
CA ASN A 200 3.31 28.96 19.25
C ASN A 200 3.88 27.54 19.02
N ALA A 201 3.51 26.92 17.90
CA ALA A 201 4.00 25.61 17.51
C ALA A 201 5.50 25.62 17.16
N CYS A 202 6.06 26.76 16.71
CA CYS A 202 7.49 26.92 16.53
C CYS A 202 8.21 26.85 17.88
N ASP A 203 7.72 27.55 18.91
CA ASP A 203 8.29 27.46 20.26
C ASP A 203 8.14 26.06 20.84
N ALA A 204 7.03 25.36 20.54
CA ALA A 204 6.83 23.97 20.97
C ALA A 204 7.88 23.01 20.38
N ILE A 205 8.13 23.05 19.07
CA ILE A 205 9.12 22.17 18.44
C ILE A 205 10.56 22.56 18.80
N VAL A 206 10.84 23.87 18.96
CA VAL A 206 12.14 24.35 19.44
C VAL A 206 12.35 23.90 20.89
N GLY A 207 11.33 24.01 21.73
CA GLY A 207 11.34 23.51 23.11
C GLY A 207 11.57 22.00 23.19
N ALA A 208 11.00 21.22 22.26
CA ALA A 208 11.29 19.79 22.15
C ALA A 208 12.75 19.54 21.75
N TYR A 209 13.28 20.32 20.81
CA TYR A 209 14.68 20.23 20.38
C TYR A 209 15.66 20.60 21.50
N GLU A 210 15.35 21.63 22.29
CA GLU A 210 16.09 21.99 23.50
C GLU A 210 15.97 20.90 24.58
N GLY A 211 14.78 20.31 24.74
CA GLY A 211 14.56 19.20 25.66
C GLY A 211 15.40 17.98 25.27
N ILE A 212 15.53 17.68 23.97
CA ILE A 212 16.46 16.66 23.47
C ILE A 212 17.90 17.06 23.82
N ALA A 213 18.28 18.33 23.63
CA ALA A 213 19.62 18.81 23.97
C ALA A 213 19.94 18.62 25.46
N ARG A 214 18.97 18.80 26.36
CA ARG A 214 19.12 18.52 27.80
C ARG A 214 19.16 17.01 28.08
N LEU A 215 18.29 16.24 27.43
CA LEU A 215 18.25 14.78 27.57
C LEU A 215 19.59 14.13 27.20
N ARG A 216 20.36 14.71 26.26
CA ARG A 216 21.70 14.22 25.88
C ARG A 216 22.68 14.07 27.04
N GLN A 217 22.55 14.87 28.12
CA GLN A 217 23.37 14.70 29.33
C GLN A 217 23.10 13.37 30.06
N HIS A 218 21.90 12.81 29.88
CA HIS A 218 21.41 11.61 30.55
C HIS A 218 21.28 10.40 29.63
N LEU A 219 21.73 10.52 28.38
CA LEU A 219 21.82 9.38 27.47
C LEU A 219 22.97 8.48 27.88
N ASN A 220 22.74 7.17 27.85
CA ASN A 220 23.80 6.19 28.03
C ASN A 220 24.60 6.06 26.72
N THR A 221 25.53 7.01 26.51
CA THR A 221 26.41 7.07 25.33
C THR A 221 27.61 6.12 25.43
N THR A 222 27.74 5.38 26.53
CA THR A 222 28.77 4.35 26.68
C THR A 222 28.62 3.29 25.59
N LYS A 223 29.67 2.49 25.40
CA LYS A 223 29.65 1.37 24.44
C LYS A 223 28.49 0.39 24.69
N ASP A 224 28.11 0.20 25.96
CA ASP A 224 27.06 -0.74 26.37
C ASP A 224 25.65 -0.14 26.26
N GLY A 225 25.51 1.18 26.25
CA GLY A 225 24.22 1.87 26.04
C GLY A 225 23.96 2.21 24.58
N GLY A 226 24.94 2.84 23.93
CA GLY A 226 24.88 3.24 22.52
C GLY A 226 23.74 4.21 22.20
N GLU A 227 23.22 4.94 23.18
CA GLU A 227 22.04 5.79 23.05
C GLU A 227 22.32 7.06 22.26
N SER A 228 21.47 7.37 21.28
CA SER A 228 21.50 8.66 20.58
C SER A 228 20.11 9.09 20.13
N VAL A 229 19.93 10.41 20.03
CA VAL A 229 18.73 11.06 19.53
C VAL A 229 19.13 12.14 18.53
N GLN A 230 18.62 12.03 17.31
CA GLN A 230 18.88 12.94 16.20
C GLN A 230 17.56 13.35 15.53
N GLY A 231 17.54 14.51 14.90
CA GLY A 231 16.38 14.94 14.14
C GLY A 231 16.57 16.30 13.50
N VAL A 232 15.61 16.67 12.65
CA VAL A 232 15.57 17.95 11.95
C VAL A 232 14.16 18.52 11.98
N ILE A 233 14.09 19.84 12.10
CA ILE A 233 12.84 20.59 11.93
C ILE A 233 12.63 20.80 10.43
N LEU A 234 11.49 20.36 9.93
CA LEU A 234 11.13 20.46 8.50
C LEU A 234 10.35 21.75 8.23
N LYS A 235 9.48 22.13 9.17
CA LYS A 235 8.66 23.34 9.09
C LYS A 235 8.42 23.91 10.48
N ALA A 236 8.50 25.23 10.63
CA ALA A 236 8.26 25.92 11.90
C ALA A 236 7.84 27.40 11.67
N GLY A 237 6.75 27.60 10.93
CA GLY A 237 6.26 28.93 10.54
C GLY A 237 6.77 29.43 9.19
N GLU A 238 6.14 30.49 8.69
CA GLU A 238 6.37 31.06 7.34
C GLU A 238 6.61 32.58 7.36
N ALA A 239 6.14 33.29 8.39
CA ALA A 239 6.26 34.74 8.51
C ALA A 239 6.58 35.16 9.96
N PRO A 240 7.52 36.09 10.19
CA PRO A 240 7.97 36.47 11.54
C PRO A 240 6.95 37.30 12.33
N ASN A 241 5.99 37.93 11.65
CA ASN A 241 4.93 38.73 12.27
C ASN A 241 3.68 37.90 12.64
N VAL A 242 3.70 36.59 12.41
CA VAL A 242 2.60 35.66 12.73
C VAL A 242 3.14 34.59 13.69
N VAL A 243 2.44 34.34 14.79
CA VAL A 243 2.72 33.20 15.68
C VAL A 243 2.42 31.91 14.91
N PRO A 244 3.39 31.00 14.71
CA PRO A 244 3.15 29.76 13.97
C PRO A 244 2.16 28.82 14.68
N ASP A 245 1.13 28.34 13.98
CA ASP A 245 0.19 27.32 14.46
C ASP A 245 0.57 25.89 14.10
N TYR A 246 1.56 25.70 13.25
CA TYR A 246 2.03 24.38 12.83
C TYR A 246 3.54 24.31 12.77
N ALA A 247 4.07 23.21 13.30
CA ALA A 247 5.46 22.82 13.11
C ALA A 247 5.59 21.31 12.97
N GLU A 248 6.57 20.87 12.19
CA GLU A 248 6.86 19.44 12.03
C GLU A 248 8.36 19.18 11.97
N GLY A 249 8.73 18.01 12.45
CA GLY A 249 10.10 17.51 12.39
C GLY A 249 10.15 16.00 12.25
N THR A 250 11.29 15.51 11.79
CA THR A 250 11.58 14.08 11.74
C THR A 250 12.75 13.76 12.65
N PHE A 251 12.60 12.70 13.44
CA PHE A 251 13.51 12.33 14.51
C PHE A 251 13.81 10.84 14.44
N SER A 252 14.93 10.44 15.03
CA SER A 252 15.37 9.06 15.13
C SER A 252 16.10 8.84 16.45
N ILE A 253 15.72 7.76 17.12
CA ILE A 253 16.40 7.25 18.31
C ILE A 253 17.19 6.00 17.95
N ARG A 254 18.34 5.81 18.60
CA ARG A 254 19.16 4.59 18.52
C ARG A 254 19.59 4.14 19.90
N ALA A 255 19.78 2.84 20.07
CA ALA A 255 20.36 2.24 21.26
C ALA A 255 21.12 0.96 20.86
N ARG A 256 21.93 0.41 21.77
CA ARG A 256 22.69 -0.82 21.53
C ARG A 256 21.78 -1.99 21.11
N ASN A 257 20.61 -2.11 21.74
CA ASN A 257 19.65 -3.18 21.46
C ASN A 257 18.21 -2.69 21.63
N THR A 258 17.24 -3.48 21.17
CA THR A 258 15.81 -3.15 21.21
C THR A 258 15.32 -2.85 22.63
N ALA A 259 15.75 -3.61 23.63
CA ALA A 259 15.37 -3.36 25.02
C ALA A 259 15.84 -1.98 25.52
N GLY A 260 17.06 -1.57 25.17
CA GLY A 260 17.57 -0.22 25.43
C GLY A 260 16.80 0.85 24.66
N LEU A 261 16.40 0.55 23.42
CA LEU A 261 15.66 1.48 22.58
C LEU A 261 14.27 1.79 23.15
N HIS A 262 13.55 0.78 23.67
CA HIS A 262 12.28 0.99 24.35
C HIS A 262 12.41 1.88 25.60
N ARG A 263 13.44 1.63 26.44
CA ARG A 263 13.73 2.50 27.59
C ARG A 263 14.13 3.92 27.18
N LEU A 264 14.76 4.10 26.02
CA LEU A 264 15.05 5.42 25.47
C LEU A 264 13.77 6.11 25.00
N ARG A 265 12.88 5.40 24.30
CA ARG A 265 11.58 5.93 23.87
C ARG A 265 10.76 6.47 25.04
N GLU A 266 10.68 5.73 26.15
CA GLU A 266 9.99 6.15 27.38
C GLU A 266 10.50 7.49 27.96
N ARG A 267 11.77 7.84 27.70
CA ARG A 267 12.36 9.13 28.12
C ARG A 267 12.21 10.21 27.04
N VAL A 268 12.15 9.83 25.77
CA VAL A 268 12.06 10.76 24.64
C VAL A 268 10.63 11.28 24.44
N GLU A 269 9.60 10.43 24.52
CA GLU A 269 8.21 10.87 24.31
C GLU A 269 7.79 12.01 25.27
N PRO A 270 8.09 11.94 26.58
CA PRO A 270 7.79 13.03 27.51
C PRO A 270 8.45 14.37 27.16
N VAL A 271 9.57 14.38 26.45
CA VAL A 271 10.22 15.62 25.99
C VAL A 271 9.34 16.35 25.01
N PHE A 272 8.73 15.63 24.06
CA PHE A 272 7.85 16.20 23.04
C PHE A 272 6.52 16.64 23.65
N THR A 273 5.89 15.76 24.44
CA THR A 273 4.60 16.09 25.07
C THR A 273 4.74 17.21 26.10
N GLY A 274 5.86 17.26 26.83
CA GLY A 274 6.17 18.34 27.77
C GLY A 274 6.40 19.68 27.08
N ALA A 275 7.11 19.70 25.93
CA ALA A 275 7.31 20.92 25.16
C ALA A 275 6.00 21.44 24.55
N ALA A 276 5.16 20.53 24.04
CA ALA A 276 3.82 20.88 23.56
C ALA A 276 2.98 21.49 24.70
N ALA A 277 2.93 20.83 25.86
CA ALA A 277 2.19 21.31 27.02
C ALA A 277 2.69 22.69 27.51
N ALA A 278 4.00 22.92 27.54
CA ALA A 278 4.59 24.21 27.94
C ALA A 278 4.18 25.36 27.00
N ALA A 279 4.06 25.09 25.70
CA ALA A 279 3.60 26.05 24.70
C ALA A 279 2.07 26.11 24.56
N GLY A 280 1.32 25.30 25.32
CA GLY A 280 -0.13 25.12 25.17
C GLY A 280 -0.55 24.59 23.80
N CYS A 281 0.32 23.80 23.16
CA CYS A 281 0.10 23.12 21.89
C CYS A 281 -0.20 21.63 22.09
N GLU A 282 -0.64 20.97 21.03
CA GLU A 282 -0.77 19.51 20.94
C GLU A 282 0.39 18.94 20.11
N VAL A 283 0.77 17.69 20.38
CA VAL A 283 1.77 16.97 19.57
C VAL A 283 1.29 15.56 19.25
N GLU A 284 1.46 15.17 17.99
CA GLU A 284 1.24 13.80 17.51
C GLU A 284 2.60 13.21 17.11
N LEU A 285 2.93 12.03 17.67
CA LEU A 285 4.17 11.30 17.36
C LEU A 285 3.84 10.06 16.53
N CYS A 286 4.18 10.11 15.25
CA CYS A 286 3.96 9.02 14.30
C CYS A 286 5.23 8.20 14.12
N TRP A 287 5.27 7.01 14.72
CA TRP A 287 6.41 6.10 14.68
C TRP A 287 6.39 5.24 13.42
N ASP A 288 7.55 5.15 12.74
CA ASP A 288 7.76 4.31 11.56
C ASP A 288 8.08 2.85 11.96
N ALA A 289 8.52 2.03 11.01
CA ALA A 289 9.02 0.69 11.27
C ALA A 289 10.19 0.70 12.27
N LEU A 290 10.13 -0.20 13.25
CA LEU A 290 11.19 -0.44 14.22
C LEU A 290 12.26 -1.34 13.59
N TYR A 291 13.51 -0.91 13.60
CA TYR A 291 14.66 -1.73 13.19
C TYR A 291 15.27 -2.28 14.48
N GLU A 292 15.12 -3.59 14.69
CA GLU A 292 15.72 -4.26 15.85
C GLU A 292 17.23 -4.44 15.65
N ASP A 293 17.98 -4.66 16.73
CA ASP A 293 19.38 -5.05 16.61
C ASP A 293 19.52 -6.46 16.01
N VAL A 294 20.59 -6.70 15.23
CA VAL A 294 20.82 -8.05 14.66
C VAL A 294 21.35 -8.96 15.75
N VAL A 295 20.53 -9.95 16.14
CA VAL A 295 20.91 -11.00 17.09
C VAL A 295 21.59 -12.12 16.31
N THR A 296 22.90 -11.97 16.08
CA THR A 296 23.71 -12.97 15.37
C THR A 296 23.72 -14.29 16.14
N ASN A 297 23.31 -15.38 15.51
CA ASN A 297 23.50 -16.73 16.03
C ASN A 297 24.97 -17.16 15.87
N VAL A 298 25.67 -17.35 16.98
CA VAL A 298 27.10 -17.66 17.06
C VAL A 298 27.42 -19.02 16.45
N ALA A 299 26.55 -20.03 16.61
CA ALA A 299 26.74 -21.33 15.97
C ALA A 299 26.72 -21.23 14.43
N LEU A 300 25.73 -20.54 13.86
CA LEU A 300 25.67 -20.27 12.42
C LEU A 300 26.87 -19.44 11.93
N ALA A 301 27.21 -18.35 12.62
CA ALA A 301 28.32 -17.48 12.27
C ALA A 301 29.68 -18.20 12.36
N GLY A 302 29.84 -19.06 13.36
CA GLY A 302 31.03 -19.87 13.56
C GLY A 302 31.24 -20.86 12.43
N ARG A 303 30.15 -21.50 11.98
CA ARG A 303 30.20 -22.39 10.82
C ARG A 303 30.46 -21.65 9.51
N TYR A 304 29.86 -20.47 9.32
CA TYR A 304 30.17 -19.61 8.17
C TYR A 304 31.67 -19.29 8.10
N ARG A 305 32.27 -18.90 9.23
CA ARG A 305 33.70 -18.64 9.32
C ARG A 305 34.53 -19.89 9.00
N GLU A 306 34.16 -21.05 9.54
CA GLU A 306 34.87 -22.30 9.28
C GLU A 306 34.89 -22.65 7.79
N TYR A 307 33.75 -22.56 7.10
CA TYR A 307 33.71 -22.81 5.65
C TYR A 307 34.51 -21.77 4.85
N MET A 308 34.46 -20.50 5.25
CA MET A 308 35.27 -19.45 4.63
C MET A 308 36.77 -19.77 4.66
N LEU A 309 37.27 -20.24 5.80
CA LEU A 309 38.69 -20.57 5.98
C LEU A 309 39.07 -21.91 5.36
N ALA A 310 38.35 -22.97 5.71
CA ALA A 310 38.75 -24.34 5.40
C ALA A 310 38.41 -24.76 3.96
N ARG A 311 37.41 -24.12 3.33
CA ARG A 311 36.88 -24.55 2.02
C ARG A 311 36.94 -23.47 0.95
N LEU A 312 36.82 -22.20 1.33
CA LEU A 312 36.72 -21.09 0.38
C LEU A 312 38.00 -20.23 0.31
N GLY A 313 39.08 -20.68 0.95
CA GLY A 313 40.42 -20.12 0.79
C GLY A 313 40.64 -18.73 1.38
N MET A 314 39.78 -18.28 2.30
CA MET A 314 39.98 -17.01 2.99
C MET A 314 41.03 -17.17 4.10
N SER A 315 41.90 -16.17 4.27
CA SER A 315 42.92 -16.22 5.33
C SER A 315 42.32 -15.94 6.71
N PRO A 316 42.90 -16.47 7.81
CA PRO A 316 42.47 -16.15 9.17
C PRO A 316 42.52 -14.66 9.52
N ASP A 317 43.39 -13.89 8.86
CA ASP A 317 43.51 -12.44 9.05
C ASP A 317 42.38 -11.66 8.37
N GLU A 318 41.82 -12.19 7.28
CA GLU A 318 40.67 -11.61 6.58
C GLU A 318 39.32 -11.99 7.21
N MET A 319 39.25 -13.12 7.92
CA MET A 319 38.06 -13.60 8.63
C MET A 319 38.40 -13.90 10.10
N VAL A 320 38.52 -12.83 10.89
CA VAL A 320 38.93 -12.87 12.29
C VAL A 320 37.94 -13.68 13.17
N PRO A 321 38.38 -14.19 14.34
CA PRO A 321 37.51 -14.90 15.28
C PRO A 321 36.28 -14.09 15.70
N LEU A 322 35.19 -14.75 16.09
CA LEU A 322 33.88 -14.10 16.32
C LEU A 322 33.92 -13.05 17.43
N ASP A 323 34.67 -13.28 18.51
CA ASP A 323 34.77 -12.34 19.63
C ASP A 323 35.57 -11.09 19.25
N GLU A 324 36.59 -11.24 18.40
CA GLU A 324 37.32 -10.12 17.80
C GLU A 324 36.44 -9.39 16.80
N ALA A 325 35.75 -10.13 15.92
CA ALA A 325 34.87 -9.59 14.89
C ALA A 325 33.78 -8.70 15.49
N ALA A 326 33.12 -9.16 16.55
CA ALA A 326 32.09 -8.41 17.27
C ALA A 326 32.60 -7.08 17.86
N ARG A 327 33.90 -6.97 18.17
CA ARG A 327 34.52 -5.73 18.67
C ARG A 327 35.04 -4.84 17.54
N LYS A 328 35.66 -5.44 16.52
CA LYS A 328 36.36 -4.76 15.42
C LYS A 328 35.41 -4.20 14.37
N HIS A 329 34.30 -4.89 14.14
CA HIS A 329 33.33 -4.58 13.08
C HIS A 329 31.97 -4.15 13.64
N GLU A 330 31.95 -3.65 14.88
CA GLU A 330 30.75 -3.06 15.47
C GLU A 330 30.30 -1.86 14.62
N GLN A 331 29.07 -1.92 14.12
CA GLN A 331 28.52 -0.90 13.24
C GLN A 331 27.66 0.09 14.03
N ASN A 332 27.71 1.36 13.63
CA ASN A 332 26.73 2.35 14.07
C ASN A 332 25.43 2.32 13.23
N GLY A 333 25.43 1.54 12.14
CA GLY A 333 24.28 1.31 11.27
C GLY A 333 23.20 0.43 11.90
N SER A 334 22.11 0.26 11.15
CA SER A 334 20.95 -0.56 11.51
C SER A 334 20.53 -1.34 10.27
N SER A 335 19.93 -2.52 10.46
CA SER A 335 19.37 -3.31 9.36
C SER A 335 18.11 -4.00 9.84
N ASP A 336 17.07 -4.03 9.00
CA ASP A 336 15.80 -4.68 9.35
C ASP A 336 15.90 -6.22 9.33
N MET A 337 17.05 -6.78 8.94
CA MET A 337 17.41 -8.17 9.23
C MET A 337 17.36 -8.48 10.74
N GLY A 338 17.54 -7.47 11.59
CA GLY A 338 17.31 -7.58 13.03
C GLY A 338 15.92 -8.14 13.32
N ASN A 339 14.88 -7.59 12.69
CA ASN A 339 13.50 -8.06 12.87
C ASN A 339 13.31 -9.54 12.55
N VAL A 340 14.05 -10.06 11.57
CA VAL A 340 14.03 -11.48 11.20
C VAL A 340 14.73 -12.34 12.26
N THR A 341 15.86 -11.88 12.80
CA THR A 341 16.58 -12.60 13.87
C THR A 341 15.82 -12.69 15.18
N TYR A 342 14.79 -11.85 15.38
CA TYR A 342 13.86 -11.96 16.50
C TYR A 342 12.71 -12.95 16.25
N VAL A 343 12.50 -13.38 15.00
CA VAL A 343 11.45 -14.34 14.61
C VAL A 343 12.01 -15.76 14.45
N CYS A 344 13.24 -15.90 13.94
CA CYS A 344 13.93 -17.17 13.78
C CYS A 344 15.46 -17.01 13.93
N PRO A 345 16.23 -18.09 14.16
CA PRO A 345 17.68 -18.02 14.19
C PRO A 345 18.25 -17.47 12.87
N GLY A 346 19.21 -16.55 12.92
CA GLY A 346 19.77 -16.01 11.69
C GLY A 346 21.13 -15.32 11.83
N ILE A 347 21.72 -15.02 10.67
CA ILE A 347 23.00 -14.33 10.54
C ILE A 347 22.97 -13.36 9.34
N GLN A 348 23.80 -12.31 9.42
CA GLN A 348 24.09 -11.38 8.32
C GLN A 348 25.60 -11.17 8.16
N PRO A 349 26.40 -12.18 7.74
CA PRO A 349 27.82 -11.99 7.53
C PRO A 349 28.10 -10.90 6.49
N MET A 350 29.26 -10.28 6.60
CA MET A 350 29.67 -9.22 5.68
C MET A 350 30.88 -9.64 4.86
N PHE A 351 30.97 -9.17 3.62
CA PHE A 351 32.07 -9.50 2.71
C PHE A 351 32.64 -8.26 2.02
N ARG A 352 33.97 -8.23 1.88
CA ARG A 352 34.70 -7.11 1.29
C ARG A 352 34.43 -6.97 -0.23
N ILE A 353 34.28 -5.75 -0.72
CA ILE A 353 34.17 -5.43 -2.16
C ILE A 353 35.20 -4.42 -2.68
N ASP A 354 36.19 -4.04 -1.86
CA ASP A 354 37.27 -3.09 -2.17
C ASP A 354 36.77 -1.71 -2.65
N ALA A 355 35.72 -1.20 -2.00
CA ALA A 355 35.20 0.13 -2.31
C ALA A 355 36.06 1.25 -1.71
N ALA A 356 36.31 2.30 -2.50
CA ALA A 356 37.07 3.47 -2.08
C ALA A 356 36.30 4.42 -1.13
N GLY A 357 35.05 4.11 -0.81
CA GLY A 357 34.20 4.88 0.09
C GLY A 357 33.23 3.97 0.86
N PRO A 358 32.68 4.43 1.98
CA PRO A 358 31.71 3.67 2.76
C PRO A 358 30.40 3.47 1.97
N PRO A 359 29.51 2.57 2.43
CA PRO A 359 28.14 2.50 1.92
C PRO A 359 27.49 3.89 1.85
N HIS A 360 26.57 4.05 0.91
CA HIS A 360 25.84 5.29 0.60
C HIS A 360 26.69 6.37 -0.09
N THR A 361 27.80 5.97 -0.73
CA THR A 361 28.65 6.86 -1.53
C THR A 361 28.72 6.42 -3.00
N PRO A 362 29.03 7.33 -3.95
CA PRO A 362 29.15 6.94 -5.35
C PRO A 362 30.25 5.92 -5.57
N LYS A 363 31.33 5.99 -4.76
CA LYS A 363 32.44 5.03 -4.79
C LYS A 363 32.05 3.64 -4.36
N PHE A 364 31.10 3.51 -3.43
CA PHE A 364 30.55 2.20 -3.08
C PHE A 364 29.65 1.66 -4.19
N GLN A 365 28.82 2.51 -4.81
CA GLN A 365 28.01 2.09 -5.94
C GLN A 365 28.89 1.62 -7.11
N GLU A 366 29.92 2.38 -7.50
CA GLU A 366 30.87 1.99 -8.53
C GLU A 366 31.47 0.59 -8.25
N ALA A 367 31.91 0.35 -7.00
CA ALA A 367 32.48 -0.92 -6.57
C ALA A 367 31.47 -2.08 -6.61
N ALA A 368 30.21 -1.81 -6.25
CA ALA A 368 29.15 -2.82 -6.21
C ALA A 368 28.79 -3.40 -7.59
N GLY A 369 29.19 -2.74 -8.68
CA GLY A 369 29.02 -3.20 -10.05
C GLY A 369 30.21 -4.00 -10.60
N THR A 370 31.31 -4.17 -9.85
CA THR A 370 32.56 -4.79 -10.36
C THR A 370 32.51 -6.32 -10.41
N VAL A 371 33.39 -6.91 -11.24
CA VAL A 371 33.57 -8.38 -11.30
C VAL A 371 34.11 -8.91 -9.97
N PHE A 372 35.06 -8.20 -9.35
CA PHE A 372 35.58 -8.57 -8.04
C PHE A 372 34.46 -8.63 -6.97
N ALA A 373 33.58 -7.63 -6.91
CA ALA A 373 32.47 -7.63 -5.97
C ALA A 373 31.49 -8.80 -6.22
N HIS A 374 31.26 -9.15 -7.49
CA HIS A 374 30.49 -10.33 -7.87
C HIS A 374 31.13 -11.63 -7.38
N GLU A 375 32.44 -11.83 -7.60
CA GLU A 375 33.18 -13.00 -7.11
C GLU A 375 33.10 -13.13 -5.58
N LYS A 376 33.19 -12.01 -4.86
CA LYS A 376 33.04 -11.98 -3.40
C LYS A 376 31.62 -12.28 -2.95
N ALA A 377 30.60 -11.81 -3.67
CA ALA A 377 29.22 -12.18 -3.43
C ALA A 377 28.98 -13.68 -3.63
N LEU A 378 29.59 -14.30 -4.65
CA LEU A 378 29.52 -15.76 -4.85
C LEU A 378 30.25 -16.52 -3.74
N GLN A 379 31.42 -16.05 -3.30
CA GLN A 379 32.15 -16.65 -2.18
C GLN A 379 31.30 -16.63 -0.89
N ALA A 380 30.67 -15.49 -0.60
CA ALA A 380 29.72 -15.35 0.52
C ALA A 380 28.50 -16.27 0.35
N GLY A 381 27.95 -16.34 -0.87
CA GLY A 381 26.84 -17.20 -1.23
C GLY A 381 27.13 -18.69 -1.00
N LYS A 382 28.34 -19.16 -1.34
CA LYS A 382 28.82 -20.53 -1.09
C LYS A 382 28.85 -20.84 0.41
N ALA A 383 29.42 -19.97 1.23
CA ALA A 383 29.46 -20.18 2.68
C ALA A 383 28.04 -20.28 3.27
N ASN A 384 27.14 -19.38 2.89
CA ASN A 384 25.73 -19.43 3.31
C ASN A 384 24.98 -20.67 2.79
N ALA A 385 25.31 -21.17 1.58
CA ALA A 385 24.75 -22.41 1.05
C ALA A 385 25.14 -23.62 1.89
N LEU A 386 26.43 -23.70 2.26
CA LEU A 386 27.00 -24.77 3.08
C LEU A 386 26.40 -24.77 4.48
N VAL A 387 26.38 -23.62 5.16
CA VAL A 387 25.76 -23.48 6.48
C VAL A 387 24.28 -23.83 6.42
N GLY A 388 23.54 -23.30 5.44
CA GLY A 388 22.11 -23.56 5.34
C GLY A 388 21.79 -25.01 5.00
N TYR A 389 22.61 -25.69 4.18
CA TYR A 389 22.45 -27.11 3.94
C TYR A 389 22.75 -27.94 5.20
N GLU A 390 23.78 -27.60 5.98
CA GLU A 390 24.07 -28.26 7.26
C GLU A 390 22.92 -28.08 8.26
N VAL A 391 22.30 -26.89 8.30
CA VAL A 391 21.07 -26.66 9.08
C VAL A 391 19.94 -27.61 8.68
N LEU A 392 19.89 -28.08 7.44
CA LEU A 392 18.85 -29.02 6.98
C LEU A 392 19.15 -30.47 7.38
N VAL A 393 20.42 -30.86 7.45
CA VAL A 393 20.82 -32.28 7.54
C VAL A 393 21.49 -32.70 8.86
N ASP A 394 22.02 -31.76 9.65
CA ASP A 394 22.64 -32.07 10.95
C ASP A 394 21.74 -31.62 12.11
N ASP A 395 21.10 -32.60 12.77
CA ASP A 395 20.22 -32.36 13.92
C ASP A 395 20.95 -31.81 15.14
N GLY A 396 22.21 -32.21 15.33
CA GLY A 396 23.04 -31.72 16.43
C GLY A 396 23.37 -30.25 16.25
N PHE A 397 23.84 -29.88 15.05
CA PHE A 397 24.15 -28.50 14.71
C PHE A 397 22.91 -27.59 14.83
N TYR A 398 21.76 -27.99 14.27
CA TYR A 398 20.54 -27.21 14.42
C TYR A 398 20.02 -27.15 15.86
N GLY A 399 20.21 -28.22 16.64
CA GLY A 399 19.92 -28.22 18.07
C GLY A 399 20.69 -27.13 18.82
N GLU A 400 21.98 -26.96 18.50
CA GLU A 400 22.83 -25.88 19.02
C GLU A 400 22.31 -24.50 18.56
N VAL A 401 22.08 -24.32 17.25
CA VAL A 401 21.54 -23.09 16.65
C VAL A 401 20.24 -22.65 17.33
N ARG A 402 19.30 -23.58 17.48
CA ARG A 402 18.00 -23.32 18.09
C ARG A 402 18.10 -22.99 19.57
N ALA A 403 18.87 -23.77 20.33
CA ALA A 403 19.03 -23.55 21.76
C ALA A 403 19.64 -22.17 22.06
N GLU A 404 20.64 -21.76 21.27
CA GLU A 404 21.27 -20.45 21.39
C GLU A 404 20.28 -19.32 21.11
N TRP A 405 19.50 -19.43 20.03
CA TRP A 405 18.48 -18.43 19.68
C TRP A 405 17.40 -18.32 20.74
N GLU A 406 16.91 -19.46 21.27
CA GLU A 406 15.92 -19.46 22.35
C GLU A 406 16.46 -18.79 23.62
N GLU A 407 17.74 -18.95 23.94
CA GLU A 407 18.35 -18.24 25.07
C GLU A 407 18.51 -16.74 24.80
N ALA A 408 18.87 -16.36 23.57
CA ALA A 408 18.95 -14.96 23.16
C ALA A 408 17.59 -14.25 23.24
N MET A 409 16.52 -14.88 22.76
CA MET A 409 15.16 -14.32 22.81
C MET A 409 14.64 -14.16 24.24
N LYS A 410 14.93 -15.11 25.14
CA LYS A 410 14.64 -14.96 26.57
C LYS A 410 15.35 -13.74 27.18
N ARG A 411 16.64 -13.58 26.89
CA ARG A 411 17.43 -12.42 27.37
C ARG A 411 16.91 -11.09 26.80
N ALA A 412 16.39 -11.11 25.58
CA ALA A 412 15.75 -9.95 24.96
C ALA A 412 14.32 -9.68 25.47
N GLY A 413 13.78 -10.52 26.36
CA GLY A 413 12.43 -10.36 26.94
C GLY A 413 11.30 -10.75 25.99
N ARG A 414 11.57 -11.55 24.96
CA ARG A 414 10.55 -12.08 24.03
C ARG A 414 10.02 -13.40 24.56
N GLU A 415 8.70 -13.51 24.72
CA GLU A 415 8.05 -14.80 24.99
C GLU A 415 8.17 -15.70 23.75
N ILE A 416 9.03 -16.71 23.84
CA ILE A 416 9.07 -17.79 22.86
C ILE A 416 7.83 -18.64 23.14
N ALA A 417 6.88 -18.66 22.22
CA ALA A 417 5.78 -19.61 22.27
C ALA A 417 6.38 -21.03 22.23
N SER A 418 6.58 -21.66 23.40
CA SER A 418 7.18 -22.99 23.49
C SER A 418 6.24 -24.01 22.85
N SER A 419 6.55 -24.37 21.61
CA SER A 419 5.55 -24.94 20.72
C SER A 419 5.61 -26.46 20.60
N LEU A 420 6.49 -27.17 21.34
CA LEU A 420 6.66 -28.63 21.16
C LEU A 420 6.85 -29.45 22.46
N ALA A 421 6.54 -28.90 23.65
CA ALA A 421 6.74 -29.61 24.92
C ALA A 421 5.85 -30.86 25.12
N ALA A 422 4.72 -30.96 24.43
CA ALA A 422 3.81 -32.11 24.50
C ALA A 422 3.13 -32.37 23.16
N CYS A 423 2.99 -33.65 22.77
CA CYS A 423 2.20 -34.03 21.61
C CYS A 423 0.72 -33.63 21.81
N LEU A 424 -0.01 -33.45 20.70
CA LEU A 424 -1.41 -33.01 20.69
C LEU A 424 -2.29 -33.88 21.61
N ARG A 425 -2.05 -35.20 21.64
CA ARG A 425 -2.81 -36.13 22.47
C ARG A 425 -2.52 -35.97 23.96
N CYS A 426 -1.26 -35.95 24.37
CA CYS A 426 -0.89 -35.74 25.78
C CYS A 426 -1.33 -34.35 26.26
N ARG A 427 -1.30 -33.35 25.37
CA ARG A 427 -1.79 -32.00 25.64
C ARG A 427 -3.31 -31.97 25.81
N ARG A 428 -4.08 -32.63 24.93
CA ARG A 428 -5.54 -32.76 25.03
C ARG A 428 -5.97 -33.48 26.31
N LEU A 429 -5.22 -34.50 26.71
CA LEU A 429 -5.46 -35.25 27.95
C LEU A 429 -4.92 -34.55 29.21
N LYS A 430 -4.25 -33.40 29.08
CA LYS A 430 -3.61 -32.64 30.18
C LYS A 430 -2.67 -33.49 31.04
N VAL A 431 -1.86 -34.33 30.39
CA VAL A 431 -0.94 -35.27 31.06
C VAL A 431 0.50 -35.04 30.62
N LYS A 432 1.45 -35.41 31.47
CA LYS A 432 2.89 -35.25 31.19
C LYS A 432 3.29 -36.07 29.97
N CYS A 433 3.82 -35.39 28.95
CA CYS A 433 4.37 -35.99 27.73
C CYS A 433 5.87 -36.23 27.91
N ALA A 434 6.40 -37.31 27.36
CA ALA A 434 7.84 -37.59 27.38
C ALA A 434 8.65 -36.74 26.36
N GLY A 435 8.03 -35.69 25.78
CA GLY A 435 8.64 -34.84 24.76
C GLY A 435 8.85 -35.53 23.39
N PRO A 436 9.35 -34.78 22.38
CA PRO A 436 9.55 -35.27 21.02
C PRO A 436 10.76 -36.22 20.86
N ALA A 437 11.57 -36.40 21.91
CA ALA A 437 12.75 -37.27 21.88
C ALA A 437 12.42 -38.77 21.72
N SER A 438 11.15 -39.17 21.86
CA SER A 438 10.67 -40.52 21.51
C SER A 438 9.33 -40.39 20.79
N ILE A 439 9.26 -40.75 19.51
CA ILE A 439 8.03 -40.73 18.72
C ILE A 439 7.72 -42.17 18.26
N PRO A 440 6.54 -42.72 18.58
CA PRO A 440 5.51 -42.17 19.47
C PRO A 440 6.03 -42.05 20.92
N CYS A 441 5.60 -41.02 21.67
CA CYS A 441 5.98 -40.89 23.08
C CYS A 441 5.57 -42.14 23.84
N GLN A 442 6.30 -42.55 24.88
CA GLN A 442 6.08 -43.85 25.56
C GLN A 442 4.62 -44.15 25.90
N ARG A 443 3.84 -43.12 26.25
CA ARG A 443 2.41 -43.25 26.56
C ARG A 443 1.55 -43.49 25.31
N CYS A 444 1.82 -42.79 24.21
CA CYS A 444 1.13 -43.05 22.94
C CYS A 444 1.55 -44.40 22.35
N LYS A 445 2.81 -44.79 22.56
CA LYS A 445 3.34 -46.11 22.18
C LYS A 445 2.65 -47.25 22.94
N SER A 446 2.47 -47.12 24.26
CA SER A 446 1.81 -48.16 25.07
C SER A 446 0.29 -48.25 24.85
N SER A 447 -0.33 -47.20 24.31
CA SER A 447 -1.76 -47.16 24.01
C SER A 447 -2.10 -47.29 22.53
N GLY A 448 -1.10 -47.57 21.68
CA GLY A 448 -1.28 -47.77 20.23
C GLY A 448 -1.87 -46.57 19.50
N ALA A 449 -1.71 -45.36 20.03
CA ALA A 449 -2.42 -44.18 19.56
C ALA A 449 -1.50 -43.18 18.88
N ASP A 450 -2.09 -42.38 17.99
CA ASP A 450 -1.36 -41.42 17.18
C ASP A 450 -0.72 -40.30 18.03
N CYS A 451 0.54 -39.98 17.71
CA CYS A 451 1.42 -39.14 18.51
C CYS A 451 2.03 -38.01 17.67
N GLN A 452 1.24 -36.96 17.46
CA GLN A 452 1.63 -35.83 16.63
C GLN A 452 2.11 -34.64 17.47
N PHE A 453 3.27 -34.09 17.15
CA PHE A 453 3.79 -32.85 17.72
C PHE A 453 3.56 -31.72 16.71
N VAL A 454 2.70 -30.76 17.05
CA VAL A 454 2.37 -29.62 16.18
C VAL A 454 2.44 -28.35 17.01
N GLN A 455 3.12 -27.34 16.49
CA GLN A 455 3.20 -26.01 17.12
C GLN A 455 1.79 -25.43 17.25
N PRO A 456 1.37 -24.88 18.41
CA PRO A 456 0.11 -24.17 18.48
C PRO A 456 0.22 -22.95 17.56
N ARG A 457 -0.71 -22.83 16.60
CA ARG A 457 -1.01 -21.55 15.97
C ARG A 457 -1.16 -20.52 17.10
N ALA A 458 -0.41 -19.42 17.03
CA ALA A 458 -0.79 -18.22 17.76
C ALA A 458 -2.28 -18.01 17.47
N ILE A 459 -3.08 -17.81 18.52
CA ILE A 459 -4.50 -17.57 18.39
C ILE A 459 -4.68 -16.23 17.68
N THR A 460 -4.67 -16.25 16.36
CA THR A 460 -5.65 -15.59 15.54
C THR A 460 -6.37 -16.72 14.80
N ARG A 461 -7.69 -16.81 15.04
CA ARG A 461 -8.57 -17.88 14.55
C ARG A 461 -8.26 -18.21 13.08
N ALA A 462 -7.90 -19.46 12.80
CA ALA A 462 -7.72 -19.95 11.43
C ALA A 462 -8.40 -21.31 11.26
N ALA A 463 -9.16 -21.45 10.16
CA ALA A 463 -9.67 -22.71 9.65
C ALA A 463 -8.54 -23.58 9.04
N THR A 464 -8.79 -24.88 8.93
CA THR A 464 -7.87 -25.97 8.53
C THR A 464 -8.42 -26.73 7.32
N GLY A 465 -7.54 -27.33 6.51
CA GLY A 465 -7.84 -28.01 5.23
C GLY A 465 -8.37 -29.46 5.32
N PRO A 466 -8.17 -30.32 4.29
CA PRO A 466 -9.26 -30.61 3.35
C PRO A 466 -9.99 -31.96 3.50
N ASP A 467 -9.47 -32.97 4.20
CA ASP A 467 -10.07 -34.33 4.17
C ASP A 467 -10.87 -34.74 5.43
N ASP A 468 -10.73 -34.01 6.54
CA ASP A 468 -11.68 -34.09 7.66
C ASP A 468 -12.92 -33.20 7.43
N ALA A 469 -12.92 -32.44 6.32
CA ALA A 469 -13.89 -31.40 6.03
C ALA A 469 -15.28 -31.91 5.60
N GLN A 470 -15.45 -33.18 5.23
CA GLN A 470 -16.78 -33.72 4.92
C GLN A 470 -17.49 -34.26 6.16
N SER A 471 -16.78 -35.00 7.02
CA SER A 471 -17.28 -35.52 8.30
C SER A 471 -17.63 -34.38 9.26
N ASP A 472 -16.72 -33.41 9.42
CA ASP A 472 -16.92 -32.27 10.32
C ASP A 472 -17.95 -31.27 9.77
N ARG A 473 -18.16 -31.22 8.44
CA ARG A 473 -19.20 -30.41 7.80
C ARG A 473 -20.59 -31.05 7.94
N PHE A 474 -20.72 -32.37 7.86
CA PHE A 474 -21.98 -33.05 8.15
C PHE A 474 -22.37 -32.90 9.62
N ALA A 475 -21.45 -33.12 10.57
CA ALA A 475 -21.72 -32.92 11.99
C ALA A 475 -22.03 -31.46 12.35
N ARG A 476 -21.35 -30.49 11.71
CA ARG A 476 -21.67 -29.05 11.87
C ARG A 476 -22.99 -28.66 11.22
N LEU A 477 -23.36 -29.25 10.08
CA LEU A 477 -24.66 -29.03 9.45
C LEU A 477 -25.79 -29.63 10.28
N GLU A 478 -25.61 -30.81 10.88
CA GLU A 478 -26.59 -31.39 11.81
C GLU A 478 -26.73 -30.55 13.08
N THR A 479 -25.62 -30.03 13.62
CA THR A 479 -25.64 -29.16 14.80
C THR A 479 -26.21 -27.77 14.46
N GLN A 480 -25.97 -27.24 13.26
CA GLN A 480 -26.56 -26.00 12.78
C GLN A 480 -28.04 -26.18 12.44
N LEU A 481 -28.46 -27.32 11.89
CA LEU A 481 -29.86 -27.63 11.62
C LEU A 481 -30.62 -27.84 12.92
N ALA A 482 -30.04 -28.51 13.92
CA ALA A 482 -30.63 -28.62 15.26
C ALA A 482 -30.75 -27.25 15.94
N ARG A 483 -29.72 -26.39 15.84
CA ARG A 483 -29.79 -25.01 16.36
C ARG A 483 -30.77 -24.13 15.61
N LEU A 484 -30.88 -24.27 14.29
CA LEU A 484 -31.87 -23.54 13.49
C LEU A 484 -33.28 -24.07 13.76
N THR A 485 -33.44 -25.36 14.03
CA THR A 485 -34.73 -25.95 14.43
C THR A 485 -35.13 -25.46 15.82
N ASP A 486 -34.21 -25.39 16.78
CA ASP A 486 -34.44 -24.79 18.11
C ASP A 486 -34.73 -23.28 18.03
N VAL A 487 -34.06 -22.55 17.13
CA VAL A 487 -34.32 -21.12 16.90
C VAL A 487 -35.66 -20.91 16.22
N VAL A 488 -36.03 -21.76 15.25
CA VAL A 488 -37.33 -21.69 14.57
C VAL A 488 -38.47 -22.12 15.50
N GLU A 489 -38.28 -23.15 16.34
CA GLU A 489 -39.25 -23.53 17.37
C GLU A 489 -39.35 -22.47 18.48
N GLY A 490 -38.23 -21.85 18.86
CA GLY A 490 -38.18 -20.71 19.79
C GLY A 490 -38.91 -19.47 19.24
N MET A 491 -38.68 -19.12 17.96
CA MET A 491 -39.40 -18.04 17.28
C MET A 491 -40.88 -18.37 17.10
N ARG A 492 -41.23 -19.65 16.88
CA ARG A 492 -42.64 -20.10 16.79
C ARG A 492 -43.34 -20.06 18.15
N ALA A 493 -42.63 -20.35 19.24
CA ALA A 493 -43.12 -20.18 20.62
C ALA A 493 -43.25 -18.70 21.02
N GLU A 494 -42.37 -17.82 20.55
CA GLU A 494 -42.49 -16.36 20.72
C GLU A 494 -43.63 -15.75 19.90
N LEU A 495 -43.86 -16.25 18.68
CA LEU A 495 -44.96 -15.82 17.80
C LEU A 495 -46.35 -16.27 18.27
N THR A 496 -46.43 -17.30 19.13
CA THR A 496 -47.70 -17.84 19.64
C THR A 496 -48.03 -17.40 21.07
N SER A 497 -47.11 -16.74 21.79
CA SER A 497 -47.25 -16.45 23.23
C SER A 497 -47.43 -14.99 23.62
N LYS A 498 -47.58 -14.04 22.68
CA LYS A 498 -47.96 -12.65 23.02
C LYS A 498 -49.15 -12.13 22.23
N PRO A 499 -50.14 -11.52 22.90
CA PRO A 499 -51.38 -11.07 22.29
C PRO A 499 -51.17 -9.81 21.44
N ALA A 500 -52.10 -9.63 20.49
CA ALA A 500 -52.22 -8.48 19.62
C ALA A 500 -52.17 -7.13 20.37
N HIS A 501 -51.64 -6.13 19.66
CA HIS A 501 -51.57 -4.71 19.99
C HIS A 501 -50.55 -4.27 21.06
N ARG A 502 -49.37 -3.85 20.58
CA ARG A 502 -48.78 -2.57 21.01
C ARG A 502 -48.75 -1.64 19.81
N SER A 503 -49.20 -0.41 20.02
CA SER A 503 -49.48 0.56 18.96
C SER A 503 -48.20 0.98 18.23
N TYR A 504 -48.35 1.33 16.97
CA TYR A 504 -47.31 1.79 16.04
C TYR A 504 -46.75 3.20 16.38
N ALA A 505 -46.98 3.70 17.59
CA ALA A 505 -46.65 5.07 18.02
C ALA A 505 -45.28 5.22 18.69
N ASP A 506 -44.52 4.14 18.91
CA ASP A 506 -43.25 4.17 19.67
C ASP A 506 -42.00 3.80 18.83
N ARG A 507 -41.99 4.10 17.52
CA ARG A 507 -40.71 4.28 16.80
C ARG A 507 -40.34 5.76 16.87
N PRO A 508 -39.09 6.15 17.20
CA PRO A 508 -38.70 7.53 17.06
C PRO A 508 -38.90 7.92 15.59
N GLU A 509 -39.78 8.87 15.34
CA GLU A 509 -39.88 9.54 14.05
C GLU A 509 -38.49 10.08 13.68
N PHE A 510 -37.86 9.52 12.66
CA PHE A 510 -36.60 10.03 12.09
C PHE A 510 -36.80 11.33 11.29
N SER A 511 -37.79 12.14 11.66
CA SER A 511 -38.06 13.47 11.11
C SER A 511 -37.87 14.60 12.12
N ASN A 512 -37.31 14.35 13.30
CA ASN A 512 -37.01 15.39 14.31
C ASN A 512 -35.81 15.04 15.23
N LEU A 513 -34.64 14.76 14.66
CA LEU A 513 -33.37 14.86 15.41
C LEU A 513 -32.62 16.15 15.08
N ALA A 514 -33.31 17.28 15.27
CA ALA A 514 -32.69 18.40 15.96
C ALA A 514 -32.67 18.04 17.46
N GLY A 515 -31.64 17.32 17.92
CA GLY A 515 -31.45 16.92 19.32
C GLY A 515 -30.07 16.28 19.53
N PRO A 516 -29.40 16.54 20.66
CA PRO A 516 -28.19 17.34 20.60
C PRO A 516 -26.89 16.53 20.64
N TRP A 517 -25.99 16.83 19.70
CA TRP A 517 -24.56 16.92 20.01
C TRP A 517 -24.37 18.05 21.03
N GLN A 518 -24.65 17.78 22.31
CA GLN A 518 -24.59 18.80 23.35
C GLN A 518 -23.21 18.83 24.03
N SER A 519 -22.61 20.01 23.90
CA SER A 519 -21.51 20.61 24.67
C SER A 519 -20.17 19.87 24.69
N SER A 520 -19.42 19.98 23.60
CA SER A 520 -18.03 20.44 23.70
C SER A 520 -17.75 21.34 22.50
N ALA A 521 -16.68 22.14 22.55
CA ALA A 521 -16.35 23.15 21.53
C ALA A 521 -16.10 22.60 20.10
N SER A 522 -16.37 21.31 19.85
CA SER A 522 -16.10 20.57 18.62
C SER A 522 -17.21 20.62 17.55
N HIS A 523 -18.34 21.30 17.79
CA HIS A 523 -19.49 21.37 16.85
C HIS A 523 -19.77 22.74 16.25
N GLN A 524 -18.93 23.74 16.50
CA GLN A 524 -19.13 25.06 15.93
C GLN A 524 -18.77 25.07 14.45
N ASP A 525 -19.64 25.68 13.63
CA ASP A 525 -19.34 25.93 12.22
C ASP A 525 -18.18 26.94 12.09
N LEU A 526 -17.55 27.01 10.92
CA LEU A 526 -16.41 27.89 10.65
C LEU A 526 -16.69 29.39 10.88
N VAL A 527 -17.94 29.84 10.81
CA VAL A 527 -18.33 31.22 11.13
C VAL A 527 -18.39 31.43 12.65
N ALA A 528 -19.03 30.50 13.38
CA ALA A 528 -19.11 30.51 14.83
C ALA A 528 -17.75 30.37 15.50
N ARG A 529 -16.80 29.67 14.84
CA ARG A 529 -15.39 29.59 15.24
C ARG A 529 -14.57 30.85 14.89
N GLY A 530 -15.16 31.80 14.16
CA GLY A 530 -14.50 33.04 13.73
C GLY A 530 -13.41 32.84 12.70
N LEU A 531 -13.42 31.72 11.95
CA LEU A 531 -12.43 31.44 10.90
C LEU A 531 -12.71 32.27 9.63
N ILE A 532 -13.99 32.52 9.35
CA ILE A 532 -14.46 33.45 8.33
C ILE A 532 -15.65 34.26 8.87
N THR A 533 -15.93 35.39 8.25
CA THR A 533 -17.10 36.24 8.52
C THR A 533 -18.37 35.63 7.92
N ASP A 534 -19.52 36.09 8.40
CA ASP A 534 -20.83 35.68 7.85
C ASP A 534 -20.95 36.08 6.37
N ASP A 535 -20.50 37.28 6.01
CA ASP A 535 -20.48 37.78 4.63
C ASP A 535 -19.59 36.93 3.72
N GLU A 536 -18.38 36.54 4.18
CA GLU A 536 -17.52 35.62 3.44
C GLU A 536 -18.18 34.26 3.28
N CYS A 537 -18.86 33.75 4.31
CA CYS A 537 -19.57 32.47 4.25
C CYS A 537 -20.65 32.49 3.17
N VAL A 538 -21.49 33.54 3.15
CA VAL A 538 -22.53 33.75 2.14
C VAL A 538 -21.89 33.83 0.76
N GLN A 539 -20.85 34.65 0.59
CA GLN A 539 -20.19 34.82 -0.71
C GLN A 539 -19.56 33.51 -1.23
N LEU A 540 -18.89 32.76 -0.36
CA LEU A 540 -18.28 31.48 -0.71
C LEU A 540 -19.33 30.43 -1.06
N PHE A 541 -20.44 30.42 -0.31
CA PHE A 541 -21.57 29.54 -0.59
C PHE A 541 -22.22 29.87 -1.94
N GLU A 542 -22.48 31.15 -2.23
CA GLU A 542 -22.99 31.60 -3.52
C GLU A 542 -22.02 31.32 -4.67
N THR A 543 -20.71 31.48 -4.42
CA THR A 543 -19.66 31.12 -5.39
C THR A 543 -19.66 29.63 -5.67
N PHE A 544 -19.77 28.80 -4.64
CA PHE A 544 -19.90 27.36 -4.80
C PHE A 544 -21.14 27.01 -5.63
N LEU A 545 -22.32 27.52 -5.27
CA LEU A 545 -23.57 27.25 -5.99
C LEU A 545 -23.51 27.70 -7.46
N SER A 546 -22.92 28.86 -7.74
CA SER A 546 -22.86 29.42 -9.09
C SER A 546 -21.76 28.84 -9.98
N GLN A 547 -20.66 28.33 -9.42
CA GLN A 547 -19.47 27.93 -10.19
C GLN A 547 -19.00 26.49 -9.98
N CYS A 548 -19.36 25.84 -8.87
CA CYS A 548 -18.74 24.57 -8.44
C CYS A 548 -19.72 23.43 -8.16
N ASN A 549 -20.89 23.73 -7.61
CA ASN A 549 -21.94 22.77 -7.24
C ASN A 549 -22.23 21.79 -8.37
N ASP A 550 -22.16 22.35 -9.56
CA ASP A 550 -22.46 21.80 -10.82
C ASP A 550 -21.17 21.44 -11.57
N THR A 551 -20.20 20.77 -10.95
CA THR A 551 -19.02 20.26 -11.70
C THR A 551 -18.77 18.79 -11.48
N VAL A 552 -19.08 18.25 -10.30
CA VAL A 552 -18.96 16.80 -10.06
C VAL A 552 -20.21 16.09 -10.52
N ALA A 553 -20.06 15.29 -11.58
CA ALA A 553 -21.17 14.68 -12.28
C ALA A 553 -22.07 13.77 -11.40
N ILE A 554 -21.53 13.16 -10.35
CA ILE A 554 -22.22 12.19 -9.49
C ILE A 554 -22.96 12.81 -8.28
N PHE A 555 -22.85 14.13 -8.12
CA PHE A 555 -23.60 14.87 -7.12
C PHE A 555 -24.71 15.67 -7.81
N ASP A 556 -25.87 15.72 -7.16
CA ASP A 556 -26.99 16.60 -7.50
C ASP A 556 -26.73 18.05 -7.04
N GLY A 557 -25.47 18.38 -6.75
CA GLY A 557 -25.13 19.51 -5.92
C GLY A 557 -25.57 19.34 -4.45
N ILE A 558 -25.71 20.46 -3.76
CA ILE A 558 -26.16 20.56 -2.37
C ILE A 558 -27.49 21.31 -2.38
N PRO A 559 -28.65 20.62 -2.33
CA PRO A 559 -29.96 21.25 -2.37
C PRO A 559 -30.33 21.97 -1.07
N GLU A 560 -29.59 21.75 0.01
CA GLU A 560 -29.83 22.34 1.31
C GLU A 560 -29.54 23.86 1.32
N THR A 561 -30.32 24.63 2.09
CA THR A 561 -30.08 26.06 2.29
C THR A 561 -28.83 26.28 3.15
N LEU A 562 -28.26 27.48 3.09
CA LEU A 562 -27.11 27.83 3.93
C LEU A 562 -27.40 27.56 5.42
N ASP A 563 -28.61 27.87 5.91
CA ASP A 563 -29.00 27.63 7.31
C ASP A 563 -28.95 26.15 7.72
N VAL A 564 -29.27 25.23 6.79
CA VAL A 564 -29.17 23.78 7.03
C VAL A 564 -27.72 23.35 6.98
N ILE A 565 -26.95 23.84 6.00
CA ILE A 565 -25.53 23.51 5.86
C ILE A 565 -24.71 24.01 7.04
N ARG A 566 -25.06 25.16 7.63
CA ARG A 566 -24.42 25.69 8.84
C ARG A 566 -24.60 24.81 10.07
N GLN A 567 -25.62 23.95 10.09
CA GLN A 567 -25.80 22.94 11.15
C GLN A 567 -24.90 21.71 10.94
N GLU A 568 -24.23 21.61 9.80
CA GLU A 568 -23.36 20.50 9.41
C GLU A 568 -21.93 21.01 9.14
N PRO A 569 -21.09 21.16 10.20
CA PRO A 569 -19.79 21.82 10.09
C PRO A 569 -18.86 21.24 9.02
N ILE A 570 -18.85 19.91 8.85
CA ILE A 570 -18.03 19.23 7.82
C ILE A 570 -18.47 19.62 6.42
N LEU A 571 -19.78 19.64 6.17
CA LEU A 571 -20.33 19.99 4.86
C LEU A 571 -20.09 21.47 4.57
N LEU A 572 -20.35 22.36 5.53
CA LEU A 572 -20.08 23.80 5.37
C LEU A 572 -18.60 24.04 5.06
N ALA A 573 -17.69 23.41 5.81
CA ALA A 573 -16.25 23.58 5.60
C ALA A 573 -15.82 23.06 4.23
N ALA A 574 -16.36 21.94 3.78
CA ALA A 574 -16.12 21.42 2.45
C ALA A 574 -16.61 22.40 1.37
N VAL A 575 -17.82 22.93 1.50
CA VAL A 575 -18.42 23.89 0.55
C VAL A 575 -17.61 25.18 0.49
N CYS A 576 -17.28 25.77 1.64
CA CYS A 576 -16.48 26.98 1.69
C CYS A 576 -15.05 26.75 1.17
N ALA A 577 -14.45 25.57 1.39
CA ALA A 577 -13.13 25.24 0.84
C ALA A 577 -13.15 25.12 -0.70
N VAL A 578 -14.23 24.59 -1.26
CA VAL A 578 -14.41 24.53 -2.71
C VAL A 578 -14.74 25.90 -3.28
N GLY A 579 -15.70 26.63 -2.69
CA GLY A 579 -16.09 27.97 -3.12
C GLY A 579 -14.93 28.97 -3.09
N SER A 580 -14.08 28.90 -2.06
CA SER A 580 -12.91 29.79 -1.92
C SER A 580 -11.82 29.52 -2.94
N ARG A 581 -11.74 28.29 -3.47
CA ARG A 581 -10.88 27.96 -4.60
C ARG A 581 -11.36 28.59 -5.91
N ALA A 582 -12.67 28.76 -6.06
CA ALA A 582 -13.29 29.33 -7.25
C ALA A 582 -13.45 30.86 -7.20
N SER A 583 -13.44 31.46 -6.01
CA SER A 583 -13.41 32.91 -5.88
C SER A 583 -12.08 33.46 -6.40
N SER A 584 -12.12 34.38 -7.37
CA SER A 584 -10.95 35.05 -7.94
C SER A 584 -10.26 36.05 -7.00
N SER A 585 -10.62 36.08 -5.71
CA SER A 585 -10.02 36.95 -4.70
C SER A 585 -8.62 36.43 -4.32
N ARG A 586 -7.67 37.35 -4.22
CA ARG A 586 -6.23 37.13 -3.99
C ARG A 586 -5.87 36.59 -2.60
N GLU A 587 -6.82 36.06 -1.85
CA GLU A 587 -6.60 35.66 -0.47
C GLU A 587 -6.39 34.15 -0.42
N ALA A 588 -5.18 33.71 -0.79
CA ALA A 588 -4.72 32.32 -0.61
C ALA A 588 -4.95 31.81 0.83
N ASP A 589 -5.03 32.74 1.79
CA ASP A 589 -5.36 32.53 3.20
C ASP A 589 -6.78 32.00 3.42
N LEU A 590 -7.81 32.53 2.73
CA LEU A 590 -9.22 32.14 2.92
C LEU A 590 -9.45 30.68 2.50
N HIS A 591 -8.85 30.29 1.38
CA HIS A 591 -8.91 28.90 0.90
C HIS A 591 -8.23 27.93 1.87
N GLN A 592 -7.02 28.27 2.31
CA GLN A 592 -6.26 27.44 3.22
C GLN A 592 -6.98 27.29 4.57
N LYS A 593 -7.61 28.35 5.08
CA LYS A 593 -8.44 28.32 6.30
C LYS A 593 -9.59 27.32 6.18
N CYS A 594 -10.40 27.46 5.14
CA CYS A 594 -11.55 26.58 4.92
C CYS A 594 -11.13 25.12 4.72
N LEU A 595 -10.07 24.88 3.94
CA LEU A 595 -9.57 23.52 3.68
C LEU A 595 -8.95 22.87 4.91
N THR A 596 -8.20 23.62 5.71
CA THR A 596 -7.60 23.14 6.96
C THR A 596 -8.69 22.76 7.96
N GLU A 597 -9.71 23.60 8.08
CA GLU A 597 -10.87 23.32 8.92
C GLU A 597 -11.63 22.07 8.46
N ALA A 598 -11.91 21.96 7.15
CA ALA A 598 -12.54 20.76 6.60
C ALA A 598 -11.74 19.50 6.95
N ARG A 599 -10.41 19.51 6.73
CA ARG A 599 -9.54 18.38 7.08
C ARG A 599 -9.53 18.06 8.58
N SER A 600 -9.53 19.08 9.42
CA SER A 600 -9.57 18.94 10.88
C SER A 600 -10.86 18.25 11.33
N LEU A 601 -12.01 18.75 10.86
CA LEU A 601 -13.31 18.18 11.20
C LEU A 601 -13.44 16.75 10.67
N ILE A 602 -12.96 16.47 9.46
CA ILE A 602 -12.98 15.12 8.89
C ILE A 602 -12.10 14.14 9.70
N SER A 603 -10.94 14.59 10.19
CA SER A 603 -10.06 13.73 10.99
C SER A 603 -10.71 13.28 12.31
N SER A 604 -11.63 14.07 12.85
CA SER A 604 -12.39 13.72 14.06
C SER A 604 -13.39 12.57 13.84
N VAL A 605 -13.81 12.34 12.60
CA VAL A 605 -14.76 11.26 12.24
C VAL A 605 -14.08 9.89 12.25
N ALA A 606 -12.76 9.82 12.02
CA ALA A 606 -12.02 8.56 11.92
C ALA A 606 -12.01 7.73 13.23
N PHE A 607 -12.28 8.37 14.37
CA PHE A 607 -12.34 7.74 15.69
C PHE A 607 -13.64 8.07 16.45
N GLY A 608 -14.60 8.71 15.77
CA GLY A 608 -15.87 9.17 16.33
C GLY A 608 -17.06 8.30 15.93
N PRO A 609 -18.28 8.66 16.39
CA PRO A 609 -19.50 8.01 15.90
C PRO A 609 -19.70 8.29 14.40
N ALA A 610 -20.47 7.41 13.73
CA ALA A 610 -20.78 7.55 12.32
C ALA A 610 -21.34 8.96 12.00
N PRO A 611 -20.88 9.62 10.93
CA PRO A 611 -21.31 10.97 10.60
C PRO A 611 -22.76 10.99 10.11
N SER A 612 -23.34 12.19 10.03
CA SER A 612 -24.59 12.39 9.29
C SER A 612 -24.37 12.13 7.79
N LEU A 613 -25.47 11.87 7.05
CA LEU A 613 -25.39 11.72 5.59
C LEU A 613 -24.86 12.99 4.91
N LEU A 614 -25.18 14.17 5.44
CA LEU A 614 -24.70 15.46 4.95
C LEU A 614 -23.19 15.64 5.21
N ALA A 615 -22.71 15.27 6.39
CA ALA A 615 -21.28 15.26 6.68
C ALA A 615 -20.52 14.27 5.79
N LEU A 616 -21.05 13.06 5.54
CA LEU A 616 -20.46 12.12 4.59
C LEU A 616 -20.35 12.72 3.19
N ARG A 617 -21.39 13.41 2.71
CA ARG A 617 -21.35 14.14 1.42
C ARG A 617 -20.28 15.23 1.41
N GLY A 618 -20.07 15.94 2.52
CA GLY A 618 -18.98 16.90 2.69
C GLY A 618 -17.60 16.25 2.55
N ILE A 619 -17.40 15.07 3.16
CA ILE A 619 -16.17 14.27 3.00
C ILE A 619 -15.99 13.87 1.53
N MET A 620 -17.06 13.38 0.89
CA MET A 620 -17.00 13.00 -0.52
C MET A 620 -16.67 14.19 -1.43
N LEU A 621 -17.17 15.39 -1.12
CA LEU A 621 -16.86 16.62 -1.84
C LEU A 621 -15.35 16.94 -1.76
N ILE A 622 -14.77 16.85 -0.57
CA ILE A 622 -13.32 17.01 -0.38
C ILE A 622 -12.53 15.92 -1.13
N CYS A 623 -12.97 14.66 -1.09
CA CYS A 623 -12.35 13.58 -1.86
C CYS A 623 -12.31 13.89 -3.35
N ALA A 624 -13.44 14.30 -3.92
CA ALA A 624 -13.57 14.58 -5.35
C ALA A 624 -12.73 15.80 -5.78
N TRP A 625 -12.67 16.86 -4.97
CA TRP A 625 -11.93 18.09 -5.30
C TRP A 625 -10.43 18.07 -4.98
N TYR A 626 -9.96 17.14 -4.15
CA TYR A 626 -8.54 17.10 -3.73
C TYR A 626 -7.86 15.75 -3.96
N ARG A 627 -8.55 14.79 -4.59
CA ARG A 627 -8.02 13.47 -5.01
C ARG A 627 -7.25 12.75 -3.90
N SER A 628 -7.91 12.57 -2.76
CA SER A 628 -7.33 11.84 -1.62
C SER A 628 -7.80 10.38 -1.61
N ASP A 629 -6.98 9.49 -2.18
CA ASP A 629 -7.25 8.04 -2.23
C ASP A 629 -7.47 7.43 -0.83
N ARG A 630 -6.67 7.88 0.16
CA ARG A 630 -6.81 7.45 1.57
C ARG A 630 -8.16 7.86 2.17
N LEU A 631 -8.58 9.10 1.93
CA LEU A 631 -9.85 9.59 2.45
C LEU A 631 -11.04 8.91 1.76
N TRP A 632 -10.87 8.52 0.49
CA TRP A 632 -11.88 7.77 -0.24
C TRP A 632 -12.15 6.37 0.35
N GLY A 633 -11.10 5.67 0.79
CA GLY A 633 -11.27 4.43 1.56
C GLY A 633 -12.06 4.64 2.86
N THR A 634 -11.88 5.77 3.53
CA THR A 634 -12.66 6.15 4.72
C THR A 634 -14.13 6.40 4.37
N VAL A 635 -14.42 7.09 3.26
CA VAL A 635 -15.81 7.29 2.77
C VAL A 635 -16.52 5.95 2.58
N ILE A 636 -15.87 4.99 1.92
CA ILE A 636 -16.45 3.66 1.68
C ILE A 636 -16.70 2.95 3.01
N THR A 637 -15.75 3.00 3.94
CA THR A 637 -15.86 2.37 5.26
C THR A 637 -17.03 2.94 6.05
N LEU A 638 -17.13 4.28 6.12
CA LEU A 638 -18.23 4.97 6.81
C LEU A 638 -19.58 4.67 6.15
N ALA A 639 -19.65 4.61 4.81
CA ALA A 639 -20.88 4.25 4.10
C ALA A 639 -21.32 2.80 4.37
N TYR A 640 -20.38 1.87 4.57
CA TYR A 640 -20.67 0.52 5.03
C TYR A 640 -21.23 0.51 6.46
N GLU A 641 -20.55 1.19 7.38
CA GLU A 641 -20.96 1.28 8.80
C GLU A 641 -22.34 1.92 8.97
N MET A 642 -22.62 2.94 8.15
CA MET A 642 -23.90 3.61 8.14
C MET A 642 -25.00 2.75 7.51
N GLY A 643 -24.70 1.70 6.74
CA GLY A 643 -25.67 0.78 6.13
C GLY A 643 -26.18 1.17 4.75
N LEU A 644 -25.59 2.15 4.06
CA LEU A 644 -26.13 2.71 2.80
C LEU A 644 -26.19 1.66 1.67
N HIS A 645 -25.28 0.70 1.71
CA HIS A 645 -25.21 -0.41 0.76
C HIS A 645 -26.41 -1.37 0.86
N GLU A 646 -26.99 -1.53 2.05
CA GLU A 646 -28.19 -2.35 2.27
C GLU A 646 -29.43 -1.64 1.71
N ASP A 647 -29.54 -0.32 1.91
CA ASP A 647 -30.61 0.49 1.33
C ASP A 647 -30.60 0.42 -0.20
N ALA A 648 -29.42 0.46 -0.81
CA ALA A 648 -29.29 0.28 -2.26
C ALA A 648 -29.77 -1.11 -2.74
N LEU A 649 -29.53 -2.17 -1.95
CA LEU A 649 -29.96 -3.53 -2.29
C LEU A 649 -31.48 -3.72 -2.21
N ARG A 650 -32.20 -2.89 -1.43
CA ARG A 650 -33.67 -2.93 -1.31
C ARG A 650 -34.39 -2.25 -2.48
N LEU A 651 -33.70 -1.41 -3.26
CA LEU A 651 -34.30 -0.65 -4.36
C LEU A 651 -35.14 -1.49 -5.36
N PRO A 652 -34.71 -2.68 -5.81
CA PRO A 652 -35.48 -3.47 -6.77
C PRO A 652 -36.90 -3.80 -6.31
N ASP A 653 -37.05 -4.10 -5.02
CA ASP A 653 -38.30 -4.58 -4.43
C ASP A 653 -39.11 -3.43 -3.81
N GLU A 654 -38.44 -2.40 -3.29
CA GLU A 654 -39.04 -1.42 -2.38
C GLU A 654 -38.92 0.05 -2.83
N ALA A 655 -38.33 0.36 -4.00
CA ALA A 655 -38.05 1.75 -4.40
C ALA A 655 -39.28 2.70 -4.38
N LYS A 656 -40.50 2.18 -4.58
CA LYS A 656 -41.74 2.96 -4.56
C LYS A 656 -42.27 3.24 -3.15
N THR A 657 -41.86 2.45 -2.18
CA THR A 657 -42.37 2.46 -0.80
C THR A 657 -41.33 2.94 0.23
N MET A 658 -40.05 2.90 -0.12
CA MET A 658 -38.96 3.48 0.68
C MET A 658 -39.21 4.97 0.92
N ASP A 659 -38.86 5.43 2.11
CA ASP A 659 -38.97 6.84 2.46
C ASP A 659 -37.85 7.68 1.82
N ARG A 660 -37.89 9.01 2.06
CA ARG A 660 -36.91 9.92 1.48
C ARG A 660 -35.49 9.61 1.95
N ASP A 661 -35.26 9.33 3.23
CA ASP A 661 -33.92 9.13 3.78
C ASP A 661 -33.30 7.83 3.26
N GLU A 662 -34.08 6.75 3.21
CA GLU A 662 -33.67 5.48 2.63
C GLU A 662 -33.23 5.64 1.16
N ILE A 663 -33.97 6.42 0.36
CA ILE A 663 -33.62 6.72 -1.03
C ILE A 663 -32.39 7.63 -1.13
N GLU A 664 -32.23 8.62 -0.25
CA GLU A 664 -31.03 9.47 -0.18
C GLU A 664 -29.77 8.67 0.16
N ARG A 665 -29.87 7.70 1.07
CA ARG A 665 -28.79 6.80 1.48
C ARG A 665 -28.42 5.84 0.36
N ALA A 666 -29.41 5.17 -0.26
CA ALA A 666 -29.22 4.30 -1.41
C ALA A 666 -28.55 5.04 -2.59
N ARG A 667 -29.02 6.26 -2.89
CA ARG A 667 -28.41 7.10 -3.93
C ARG A 667 -26.97 7.48 -3.60
N THR A 668 -26.68 7.85 -2.35
CA THR A 668 -25.32 8.22 -1.92
C THR A 668 -24.36 7.04 -2.10
N TRP A 669 -24.79 5.81 -1.79
CA TRP A 669 -24.01 4.60 -2.06
C TRP A 669 -23.74 4.41 -3.55
N LEU A 670 -24.76 4.55 -4.40
CA LEU A 670 -24.61 4.40 -5.85
C LEU A 670 -23.72 5.50 -6.44
N SER A 671 -23.73 6.72 -5.90
CA SER A 671 -22.77 7.78 -6.24
C SER A 671 -21.34 7.41 -5.83
N ILE A 672 -21.13 6.85 -4.63
CA ILE A 672 -19.83 6.32 -4.19
C ILE A 672 -19.33 5.28 -5.19
N LEU A 673 -20.15 4.29 -5.53
CA LEU A 673 -19.77 3.26 -6.50
C LEU A 673 -19.44 3.83 -7.87
N THR A 674 -20.20 4.84 -8.32
CA THR A 674 -19.93 5.51 -9.59
C THR A 674 -18.55 6.17 -9.56
N TYR A 675 -18.23 6.94 -8.52
CA TYR A 675 -16.90 7.54 -8.36
C TYR A 675 -15.79 6.49 -8.27
N GLU A 676 -16.01 5.43 -7.49
CA GLU A 676 -15.05 4.34 -7.30
C GLU A 676 -14.70 3.69 -8.65
N MET A 677 -15.71 3.39 -9.46
CA MET A 677 -15.52 2.80 -10.78
C MET A 677 -14.82 3.77 -11.74
N MET A 678 -15.15 5.06 -11.66
CA MET A 678 -14.51 6.13 -12.44
C MET A 678 -13.03 6.30 -12.10
N ALA A 679 -12.72 6.51 -10.82
CA ALA A 679 -11.39 6.85 -10.32
C ALA A 679 -10.41 5.66 -10.42
N ASN A 680 -10.89 4.44 -10.23
CA ASN A 680 -10.07 3.22 -10.22
C ASN A 680 -10.23 2.38 -11.50
N THR A 681 -10.45 3.03 -12.66
CA THR A 681 -10.53 2.29 -13.95
C THR A 681 -9.29 1.42 -14.18
N SER A 682 -8.09 1.95 -13.93
CA SER A 682 -6.80 1.24 -14.09
C SER A 682 -6.23 0.61 -12.81
N ARG A 683 -6.97 0.60 -11.69
CA ARG A 683 -6.53 0.06 -10.38
C ARG A 683 -7.57 -0.94 -9.82
N PRO A 684 -7.24 -1.88 -8.93
CA PRO A 684 -8.26 -2.70 -8.27
C PRO A 684 -9.33 -1.82 -7.58
N TYR A 685 -10.59 -2.25 -7.62
CA TYR A 685 -11.67 -1.54 -6.92
C TYR A 685 -11.64 -1.87 -5.42
N LEU A 686 -11.89 -0.88 -4.57
CA LEU A 686 -11.97 -1.03 -3.13
C LEU A 686 -13.26 -1.73 -2.67
N VAL A 687 -14.34 -1.59 -3.44
CA VAL A 687 -15.60 -2.28 -3.18
C VAL A 687 -15.61 -3.62 -3.89
N GLU A 688 -15.47 -4.70 -3.13
CA GLU A 688 -15.63 -6.06 -3.65
C GLU A 688 -17.04 -6.27 -4.23
N SER A 689 -17.12 -7.02 -5.33
CA SER A 689 -18.39 -7.34 -6.00
C SER A 689 -19.24 -6.11 -6.39
N SER A 690 -18.61 -4.96 -6.66
CA SER A 690 -19.29 -3.71 -7.06
C SER A 690 -20.28 -3.89 -8.23
N GLN A 691 -20.03 -4.86 -9.11
CA GLN A 691 -20.91 -5.27 -10.21
C GLN A 691 -22.34 -5.55 -9.77
N ARG A 692 -22.56 -6.10 -8.56
CA ARG A 692 -23.90 -6.43 -8.04
C ARG A 692 -24.81 -5.22 -7.88
N TYR A 693 -24.24 -4.02 -7.82
CA TYR A 693 -24.98 -2.78 -7.66
C TYR A 693 -25.17 -1.99 -8.96
N THR A 694 -24.43 -2.32 -10.02
CA THR A 694 -24.39 -1.54 -11.28
C THR A 694 -25.76 -1.38 -11.92
N ASP A 695 -26.62 -2.38 -11.75
CA ASP A 695 -27.97 -2.41 -12.30
C ASP A 695 -29.01 -1.74 -11.39
N LEU A 696 -28.70 -1.49 -10.11
CA LEU A 696 -29.69 -1.06 -9.11
C LEU A 696 -30.14 0.39 -9.29
N ALA A 697 -29.29 1.25 -9.85
CA ALA A 697 -29.59 2.66 -10.06
C ALA A 697 -30.81 2.91 -10.96
N ARG A 698 -31.18 1.95 -11.83
CA ARG A 698 -32.42 2.03 -12.63
C ARG A 698 -33.67 2.17 -11.76
N HIS A 699 -33.64 1.60 -10.55
CA HIS A 699 -34.77 1.60 -9.63
C HIS A 699 -34.91 2.91 -8.86
N LEU A 700 -33.85 3.73 -8.76
CA LEU A 700 -33.97 5.10 -8.22
C LEU A 700 -34.97 5.93 -9.02
N THR A 701 -35.01 5.73 -10.35
CA THR A 701 -35.93 6.44 -11.24
C THR A 701 -37.41 6.06 -11.04
N LEU A 702 -37.66 4.94 -10.35
CA LEU A 702 -39.02 4.49 -10.01
C LEU A 702 -39.52 5.07 -8.69
N SER A 703 -38.63 5.67 -7.89
CA SER A 703 -38.97 6.23 -6.59
C SER A 703 -39.77 7.54 -6.72
N PRO A 704 -40.74 7.81 -5.82
CA PRO A 704 -41.37 9.14 -5.74
C PRO A 704 -40.38 10.26 -5.39
N PHE A 705 -39.17 9.93 -4.90
CA PHE A 705 -38.10 10.87 -4.60
C PHE A 705 -36.99 10.89 -5.67
N SER A 706 -37.29 10.40 -6.89
CA SER A 706 -36.35 10.41 -8.03
C SER A 706 -35.91 11.84 -8.37
N ARG A 707 -34.64 11.99 -8.73
CA ARG A 707 -34.00 13.26 -9.10
C ARG A 707 -33.22 13.17 -10.41
N PRO A 708 -32.88 14.31 -11.04
CA PRO A 708 -32.08 14.35 -12.25
C PRO A 708 -30.78 13.53 -12.22
N VAL A 709 -30.00 13.59 -11.12
CA VAL A 709 -28.75 12.81 -11.03
C VAL A 709 -28.98 11.30 -11.11
N ASP A 710 -30.16 10.78 -10.77
CA ASP A 710 -30.42 9.34 -10.73
C ASP A 710 -30.28 8.69 -12.10
N GLN A 711 -30.75 9.39 -13.15
CA GLN A 711 -30.58 8.94 -14.53
C GLN A 711 -29.12 8.93 -14.95
N ARG A 712 -28.31 9.85 -14.41
CA ARG A 712 -26.87 9.94 -14.71
C ARG A 712 -26.07 8.89 -13.96
N ILE A 713 -26.35 8.67 -12.67
CA ILE A 713 -25.76 7.58 -11.88
C ILE A 713 -26.05 6.26 -12.57
N MET A 714 -27.30 6.04 -13.00
CA MET A 714 -27.67 4.88 -13.80
C MET A 714 -26.85 4.77 -15.08
N ALA A 715 -26.80 5.83 -15.90
CA ALA A 715 -26.05 5.81 -17.14
C ALA A 715 -24.57 5.50 -16.93
N TYR A 716 -23.94 6.12 -15.93
CA TYR A 716 -22.52 5.94 -15.63
C TYR A 716 -22.24 4.53 -15.12
N LEU A 717 -23.04 4.00 -14.18
CA LEU A 717 -22.86 2.63 -13.71
C LEU A 717 -23.03 1.60 -14.84
N GLU A 718 -24.00 1.81 -15.74
CA GLU A 718 -24.17 0.98 -16.93
C GLU A 718 -22.97 1.06 -17.88
N LEU A 719 -22.38 2.24 -18.06
CA LEU A 719 -21.17 2.43 -18.88
C LEU A 719 -19.96 1.74 -18.25
N PHE A 720 -19.73 1.98 -16.95
CA PHE A 720 -18.59 1.41 -16.25
C PHE A 720 -18.71 -0.10 -16.10
N LYS A 721 -19.91 -0.68 -16.10
CA LYS A 721 -20.12 -2.12 -16.21
C LYS A 721 -19.44 -2.71 -17.45
N ILE A 722 -19.54 -2.03 -18.61
CA ILE A 722 -18.89 -2.44 -19.87
C ILE A 722 -17.36 -2.34 -19.72
N ILE A 723 -16.85 -1.28 -19.10
CA ILE A 723 -15.41 -1.14 -18.81
C ILE A 723 -14.90 -2.26 -17.91
N VAL A 724 -15.66 -2.62 -16.87
CA VAL A 724 -15.32 -3.70 -15.93
C VAL A 724 -15.26 -5.06 -16.63
N GLU A 725 -16.20 -5.33 -17.54
CA GLU A 725 -16.17 -6.54 -18.36
C GLU A 725 -14.92 -6.61 -19.23
N GLY A 726 -14.51 -5.48 -19.84
CA GLY A 726 -13.23 -5.38 -20.53
C GLY A 726 -12.05 -5.63 -19.60
N LYS A 727 -12.04 -5.00 -18.43
CA LYS A 727 -10.94 -5.10 -17.44
C LYS A 727 -10.73 -6.51 -16.90
N ASN A 728 -11.80 -7.23 -16.60
CA ASN A 728 -11.73 -8.58 -16.05
C ASN A 728 -11.20 -9.63 -17.04
N ASN A 729 -11.22 -9.32 -18.34
CA ASN A 729 -10.78 -10.22 -19.40
C ASN A 729 -9.56 -9.59 -20.11
N ALA A 730 -8.35 -9.89 -19.65
CA ALA A 730 -7.13 -9.32 -20.21
C ALA A 730 -6.90 -9.75 -21.66
N LEU A 731 -6.63 -8.79 -22.57
CA LEU A 731 -6.35 -9.10 -23.98
C LEU A 731 -5.11 -9.98 -24.15
N SER A 732 -4.13 -9.87 -23.24
CA SER A 732 -2.91 -10.68 -23.23
C SER A 732 -3.16 -12.18 -23.14
N ASP A 733 -4.33 -12.57 -22.61
CA ASP A 733 -4.66 -13.96 -22.31
C ASP A 733 -5.47 -14.61 -23.44
N LEU A 734 -5.80 -13.84 -24.49
CA LEU A 734 -6.66 -14.25 -25.61
C LEU A 734 -5.87 -14.38 -26.91
N SER A 735 -6.29 -15.29 -27.79
CA SER A 735 -5.75 -15.35 -29.16
C SER A 735 -6.19 -14.13 -29.99
N MET A 736 -5.47 -13.81 -31.08
CA MET A 736 -5.78 -12.63 -31.92
C MET A 736 -7.24 -12.56 -32.41
N PRO A 737 -7.86 -13.64 -32.90
CA PRO A 737 -9.29 -13.62 -33.27
C PRO A 737 -10.22 -13.39 -32.08
N GLU A 738 -9.87 -13.88 -30.89
CA GLU A 738 -10.64 -13.68 -29.66
C GLU A 738 -10.50 -12.23 -29.14
N GLN A 739 -9.31 -11.64 -29.26
CA GLN A 739 -9.09 -10.22 -28.98
C GLN A 739 -9.93 -9.33 -29.90
N GLU A 740 -9.93 -9.62 -31.20
CA GLU A 740 -10.75 -8.89 -32.18
C GLU A 740 -12.25 -9.04 -31.87
N ALA A 741 -12.74 -10.25 -31.67
CA ALA A 741 -14.14 -10.51 -31.34
C ALA A 741 -14.58 -9.80 -30.05
N GLN A 742 -13.74 -9.81 -29.02
CA GLN A 742 -14.01 -9.13 -27.76
C GLN A 742 -14.07 -7.61 -27.92
N LEU A 743 -13.10 -7.02 -28.64
CA LEU A 743 -13.09 -5.57 -28.90
C LEU A 743 -14.31 -5.14 -29.73
N VAL A 744 -14.70 -5.93 -30.73
CA VAL A 744 -15.93 -5.69 -31.51
C VAL A 744 -17.16 -5.73 -30.61
N ALA A 745 -17.28 -6.73 -29.75
CA ALA A 745 -18.41 -6.86 -28.82
C ALA A 745 -18.48 -5.68 -27.82
N LEU A 746 -17.35 -5.31 -27.22
CA LEU A 746 -17.30 -4.19 -26.27
C LEU A 746 -17.60 -2.85 -26.96
N ASN A 747 -17.06 -2.60 -28.16
CA ASN A 747 -17.38 -1.39 -28.92
C ASN A 747 -18.86 -1.33 -29.30
N ALA A 748 -19.45 -2.44 -29.75
CA ALA A 748 -20.88 -2.52 -30.04
C ALA A 748 -21.74 -2.27 -28.79
N ALA A 749 -21.30 -2.75 -27.62
CA ALA A 749 -21.96 -2.47 -26.35
C ALA A 749 -21.87 -0.98 -25.96
N LEU A 750 -20.71 -0.34 -26.14
CA LEU A 750 -20.53 1.09 -25.92
C LEU A 750 -21.41 1.93 -26.85
N ASP A 751 -21.45 1.59 -28.14
CA ASP A 751 -22.25 2.31 -29.14
C ASP A 751 -23.75 2.14 -28.87
N THR A 752 -24.17 0.93 -28.52
CA THR A 752 -25.56 0.65 -28.11
C THR A 752 -25.92 1.43 -26.85
N TRP A 753 -25.04 1.45 -25.86
CA TRP A 753 -25.22 2.24 -24.65
C TRP A 753 -25.34 3.72 -25.00
N PHE A 754 -24.43 4.26 -25.82
CA PHE A 754 -24.43 5.67 -26.18
C PHE A 754 -25.69 6.05 -26.96
N HIS A 755 -26.08 5.27 -27.98
CA HIS A 755 -27.32 5.51 -28.72
C HIS A 755 -28.55 5.45 -27.82
N ARG A 756 -28.65 4.48 -26.92
CA ARG A 756 -29.77 4.41 -25.98
C ARG A 756 -29.78 5.62 -25.06
N VAL A 757 -28.70 5.87 -24.33
CA VAL A 757 -28.62 6.91 -23.31
C VAL A 757 -28.76 8.31 -23.92
N HIS A 758 -28.12 8.55 -25.06
CA HIS A 758 -28.21 9.82 -25.81
C HIS A 758 -29.63 10.14 -26.29
N ASN A 759 -30.42 9.12 -26.64
CA ASN A 759 -31.78 9.30 -27.15
C ASN A 759 -32.87 9.15 -26.08
N SER A 760 -32.59 8.51 -24.95
CA SER A 760 -33.59 8.19 -23.91
C SER A 760 -33.50 9.05 -22.65
N ILE A 761 -32.33 9.61 -22.32
CA ILE A 761 -32.22 10.53 -21.19
C ILE A 761 -32.86 11.86 -21.59
N ASP A 762 -33.94 12.22 -20.90
CA ASP A 762 -34.64 13.47 -21.12
C ASP A 762 -33.65 14.65 -20.98
N PRO A 763 -33.59 15.57 -21.96
CA PRO A 763 -32.71 16.73 -21.94
C PRO A 763 -32.77 17.55 -20.63
N LEU A 764 -33.90 17.53 -19.91
CA LEU A 764 -34.05 18.17 -18.60
C LEU A 764 -33.14 17.58 -17.51
N TYR A 765 -32.72 16.33 -17.64
CA TYR A 765 -31.84 15.64 -16.69
C TYR A 765 -30.34 15.76 -17.06
N GLN A 766 -30.05 16.48 -18.15
CA GLN A 766 -28.71 16.85 -18.59
C GLN A 766 -28.35 18.25 -18.02
N THR A 767 -28.08 18.36 -16.71
CA THR A 767 -27.52 19.60 -16.12
C THR A 767 -26.12 19.87 -16.74
N PHE A 768 -25.47 21.03 -16.74
CA PHE A 768 -25.30 22.06 -15.72
C PHE A 768 -25.62 23.43 -16.34
N SER A 769 -26.57 24.12 -15.73
CA SER A 769 -27.09 25.46 -16.06
C SER A 769 -28.04 25.67 -17.28
N LYS A 770 -28.12 24.83 -18.35
CA LYS A 770 -29.16 24.92 -19.42
C LYS A 770 -29.48 23.57 -20.13
N PRO A 771 -30.65 23.41 -20.79
CA PRO A 771 -31.31 22.11 -21.06
C PRO A 771 -30.73 21.17 -22.14
N GLN A 772 -29.45 21.29 -22.56
CA GLN A 772 -28.94 20.52 -23.72
C GLN A 772 -27.46 20.08 -23.64
N ASP A 773 -26.81 20.02 -22.48
CA ASP A 773 -25.37 19.72 -22.43
C ASP A 773 -25.05 18.21 -22.51
N ARG A 774 -25.19 17.65 -23.73
CA ARG A 774 -24.88 16.26 -24.11
C ARG A 774 -23.43 15.84 -23.80
N ASN A 775 -22.53 16.80 -23.62
CA ASN A 775 -21.09 16.57 -23.50
C ASN A 775 -20.69 15.70 -22.30
N ARG A 776 -21.51 15.67 -21.24
CA ARG A 776 -21.25 14.85 -20.04
C ARG A 776 -21.46 13.36 -20.24
N LEU A 777 -22.20 12.97 -21.27
CA LEU A 777 -22.33 11.57 -21.67
C LEU A 777 -21.29 11.22 -22.73
N VAL A 778 -20.92 12.20 -23.55
CA VAL A 778 -19.89 12.06 -24.59
C VAL A 778 -18.50 11.89 -23.99
N ILE A 779 -18.11 12.65 -22.97
CA ILE A 779 -16.77 12.54 -22.35
C ILE A 779 -16.53 11.14 -21.76
N PRO A 780 -17.41 10.59 -20.89
CA PRO A 780 -17.24 9.23 -20.40
C PRO A 780 -17.30 8.17 -21.49
N TYR A 781 -18.17 8.32 -22.48
CA TYR A 781 -18.24 7.41 -23.63
C TYR A 781 -16.95 7.40 -24.44
N ALA A 782 -16.45 8.59 -24.79
CA ALA A 782 -15.21 8.75 -25.53
C ALA A 782 -14.02 8.20 -24.71
N PHE A 783 -14.01 8.40 -23.40
CA PHE A 783 -13.01 7.77 -22.53
C PHE A 783 -13.13 6.25 -22.50
N ALA A 784 -14.34 5.70 -22.40
CA ALA A 784 -14.57 4.26 -22.39
C ALA A 784 -14.08 3.61 -23.70
N ARG A 785 -14.36 4.26 -24.84
CA ARG A 785 -13.87 3.85 -26.16
C ARG A 785 -12.35 3.94 -26.26
N LEU A 786 -11.78 5.06 -25.82
CA LEU A 786 -10.33 5.25 -25.72
C LEU A 786 -9.68 4.15 -24.88
N TYR A 787 -10.23 3.88 -23.69
CA TYR A 787 -9.71 2.89 -22.75
C TYR A 787 -9.78 1.49 -23.34
N ILE A 788 -10.94 1.04 -23.83
CA ILE A 788 -11.13 -0.30 -24.38
C ILE A 788 -10.24 -0.54 -25.60
N ASN A 789 -10.24 0.38 -26.56
CA ASN A 789 -9.46 0.21 -27.79
C ASN A 789 -7.96 0.43 -27.56
N GLY A 790 -7.58 1.31 -26.63
CA GLY A 790 -6.16 1.58 -26.31
C GLY A 790 -5.43 0.37 -25.71
N ARG A 791 -6.15 -0.63 -25.18
CA ARG A 791 -5.57 -1.85 -24.60
C ARG A 791 -4.77 -2.70 -25.59
N VAL A 792 -5.00 -2.55 -26.90
CA VAL A 792 -4.17 -3.25 -27.92
C VAL A 792 -2.71 -2.79 -27.88
N ILE A 793 -2.45 -1.57 -27.40
CA ILE A 793 -1.07 -1.08 -27.19
C ILE A 793 -0.47 -1.73 -25.93
N ASP A 794 -1.24 -1.75 -24.84
CA ASP A 794 -0.77 -2.26 -23.54
C ASP A 794 -0.67 -3.80 -23.50
N GLY A 795 -1.41 -4.52 -24.35
CA GLY A 795 -1.40 -5.98 -24.49
C GLY A 795 -0.22 -6.55 -25.28
N GLY A 796 0.69 -5.71 -25.78
CA GLY A 796 1.86 -6.14 -26.55
C GLY A 796 1.57 -6.50 -28.01
N THR A 797 0.34 -6.29 -28.50
CA THR A 797 -0.09 -6.60 -29.87
C THR A 797 0.67 -5.79 -30.93
N LEU A 798 1.26 -4.65 -30.58
CA LEU A 798 1.96 -3.74 -31.50
C LEU A 798 3.44 -3.52 -31.13
N SER A 799 4.14 -4.55 -30.65
CA SER A 799 5.54 -4.43 -30.21
C SER A 799 6.59 -4.40 -31.34
N GLY A 800 6.19 -4.36 -32.62
CA GLY A 800 7.08 -4.47 -33.79
C GLY A 800 6.55 -3.79 -35.06
N ALA A 801 7.15 -4.08 -36.22
CA ALA A 801 6.67 -3.57 -37.51
C ALA A 801 5.31 -4.18 -37.86
N ILE A 802 4.37 -3.35 -38.30
CA ILE A 802 2.98 -3.77 -38.54
C ILE A 802 2.92 -4.77 -39.70
N HIS A 803 2.42 -5.97 -39.43
CA HIS A 803 2.22 -7.03 -40.44
C HIS A 803 0.77 -7.09 -40.93
N ASP A 804 0.52 -7.69 -42.11
CA ASP A 804 -0.82 -7.81 -42.72
C ASP A 804 -1.86 -8.48 -41.79
N SER A 805 -1.42 -9.29 -40.82
CA SER A 805 -2.25 -9.95 -39.81
C SER A 805 -2.75 -9.04 -38.68
N GLU A 806 -2.32 -7.78 -38.62
CA GLU A 806 -2.58 -6.85 -37.50
C GLU A 806 -3.52 -5.69 -37.88
N HIS A 807 -4.27 -5.83 -38.99
CA HIS A 807 -5.19 -4.80 -39.48
C HIS A 807 -6.26 -4.39 -38.43
N PHE A 808 -6.73 -5.32 -37.60
CA PHE A 808 -7.67 -5.00 -36.52
C PHE A 808 -7.03 -4.14 -35.42
N ALA A 809 -5.74 -4.37 -35.10
CA ALA A 809 -5.04 -3.60 -34.08
C ALA A 809 -4.84 -2.16 -34.54
N LEU A 810 -4.55 -1.95 -35.83
CA LEU A 810 -4.54 -0.63 -36.44
C LEU A 810 -5.92 0.05 -36.37
N ALA A 811 -6.99 -0.68 -36.69
CA ALA A 811 -8.36 -0.16 -36.58
C ALA A 811 -8.72 0.24 -35.13
N ALA A 812 -8.30 -0.58 -34.15
CA ALA A 812 -8.50 -0.27 -32.73
C ALA A 812 -7.69 0.96 -32.30
N VAL A 813 -6.42 1.10 -32.69
CA VAL A 813 -5.63 2.30 -32.38
C VAL A 813 -6.26 3.55 -33.00
N ASN A 814 -6.71 3.49 -34.26
CA ASN A 814 -7.41 4.60 -34.89
C ASN A 814 -8.70 4.96 -34.15
N ALA A 815 -9.50 3.96 -33.77
CA ALA A 815 -10.71 4.17 -32.97
C ALA A 815 -10.40 4.81 -31.61
N ALA A 816 -9.28 4.44 -30.98
CA ALA A 816 -8.82 5.05 -29.73
C ALA A 816 -8.36 6.50 -29.92
N VAL A 817 -7.65 6.79 -31.02
CA VAL A 817 -7.26 8.16 -31.40
C VAL A 817 -8.50 9.01 -31.64
N ASP A 818 -9.45 8.54 -32.46
CA ASP A 818 -10.71 9.24 -32.73
C ASP A 818 -11.49 9.52 -31.43
N ALA A 819 -11.51 8.56 -30.51
CA ALA A 819 -12.12 8.72 -29.20
C ALA A 819 -11.40 9.77 -28.34
N ALA A 820 -10.07 9.82 -28.35
CA ALA A 820 -9.31 10.87 -27.68
C ALA A 820 -9.61 12.26 -28.26
N PHE A 821 -9.70 12.39 -29.59
CA PHE A 821 -10.05 13.64 -30.26
C PHE A 821 -11.47 14.08 -29.95
N LEU A 822 -12.43 13.15 -29.96
CA LEU A 822 -13.81 13.41 -29.58
C LEU A 822 -13.87 13.91 -28.13
N LEU A 823 -13.16 13.26 -27.21
CA LEU A 823 -13.11 13.63 -25.80
C LEU A 823 -12.58 15.06 -25.62
N LEU A 824 -11.40 15.34 -26.19
CA LEU A 824 -10.73 16.63 -26.06
C LEU A 824 -11.54 17.75 -26.71
N SER A 825 -12.03 17.54 -27.94
CA SER A 825 -12.82 18.55 -28.65
C SER A 825 -14.13 18.83 -27.90
N THR A 826 -14.80 17.79 -27.39
CA THR A 826 -16.02 17.93 -26.57
C THR A 826 -15.77 18.80 -25.32
N ALA A 827 -14.62 18.61 -24.66
CA ALA A 827 -14.29 19.38 -23.46
C ALA A 827 -13.91 20.84 -23.77
N PHE A 828 -13.19 21.09 -24.87
CA PHE A 828 -12.64 22.41 -25.17
C PHE A 828 -13.58 23.30 -26.01
N ASP A 829 -14.44 22.72 -26.85
CA ASP A 829 -15.39 23.48 -27.67
C ASP A 829 -16.62 23.95 -26.87
N SER A 830 -16.94 23.25 -25.77
CA SER A 830 -17.96 23.69 -24.83
C SER A 830 -17.41 24.82 -23.96
N LYS A 831 -17.91 26.04 -24.18
CA LYS A 831 -17.56 27.20 -23.35
C LYS A 831 -17.79 26.96 -21.86
N ALA A 832 -18.88 26.26 -21.50
CA ALA A 832 -19.21 25.97 -20.11
C ALA A 832 -18.21 25.00 -19.47
N LEU A 833 -17.86 23.91 -20.17
CA LEU A 833 -16.86 22.95 -19.68
C LEU A 833 -15.46 23.56 -19.67
N ALA A 834 -15.08 24.30 -20.72
CA ALA A 834 -13.80 24.99 -20.79
C ALA A 834 -13.63 26.00 -19.64
N GLN A 835 -14.68 26.75 -19.30
CA GLN A 835 -14.66 27.65 -18.14
C GLN A 835 -14.60 26.91 -16.81
N SER A 836 -15.22 25.73 -16.71
CA SER A 836 -15.16 24.94 -15.49
C SER A 836 -13.82 24.23 -15.29
N LEU A 837 -12.94 24.16 -16.30
CA LEU A 837 -11.65 23.43 -16.22
C LEU A 837 -10.73 23.87 -15.06
N CYS A 838 -10.81 25.12 -14.59
CA CYS A 838 -10.10 25.54 -13.36
C CYS A 838 -10.59 24.81 -12.11
N TYR A 839 -11.85 24.38 -12.13
CA TYR A 839 -12.58 23.77 -11.03
C TYR A 839 -12.83 22.27 -11.24
N THR A 840 -12.60 21.77 -12.46
CA THR A 840 -12.74 20.37 -12.83
C THR A 840 -11.60 19.54 -12.25
N ILE A 841 -11.88 18.79 -11.19
CA ILE A 841 -10.90 17.93 -10.50
C ILE A 841 -11.36 16.46 -10.47
N ASP A 842 -12.55 16.23 -11.00
CA ASP A 842 -13.20 14.95 -11.10
C ASP A 842 -12.65 14.10 -12.26
N TYR A 843 -13.43 13.09 -12.62
CA TYR A 843 -13.19 12.22 -13.76
C TYR A 843 -12.93 12.97 -15.07
N SER A 844 -13.53 14.12 -15.31
CA SER A 844 -13.33 14.85 -16.57
C SER A 844 -11.87 15.31 -16.71
N SER A 845 -11.25 15.78 -15.63
CA SER A 845 -9.80 16.10 -15.65
C SER A 845 -8.95 14.84 -15.80
N MET A 846 -9.28 13.75 -15.10
CA MET A 846 -8.54 12.48 -15.24
C MET A 846 -8.58 11.93 -16.66
N THR A 847 -9.75 11.96 -17.29
CA THR A 847 -9.95 11.44 -18.65
C THR A 847 -9.30 12.32 -19.71
N LEU A 848 -9.29 13.65 -19.52
CA LEU A 848 -8.52 14.57 -20.35
C LEU A 848 -7.02 14.27 -20.28
N THR A 849 -6.46 14.14 -19.07
CA THR A 849 -5.05 13.78 -18.89
C THR A 849 -4.72 12.41 -19.50
N ALA A 850 -5.62 11.44 -19.38
CA ALA A 850 -5.47 10.12 -19.99
C ALA A 850 -5.48 10.17 -21.52
N ALA A 851 -6.37 10.96 -22.13
CA ALA A 851 -6.41 11.18 -23.57
C ALA A 851 -5.12 11.83 -24.09
N LEU A 852 -4.65 12.90 -23.43
CA LEU A 852 -3.39 13.57 -23.78
C LEU A 852 -2.18 12.63 -23.65
N SER A 853 -2.13 11.84 -22.56
CA SER A 853 -1.08 10.85 -22.34
C SER A 853 -1.11 9.71 -23.37
N PHE A 854 -2.31 9.29 -23.80
CA PHE A 854 -2.48 8.28 -24.84
C PHE A 854 -1.98 8.79 -26.20
N LEU A 855 -2.36 10.01 -26.60
CA LEU A 855 -1.91 10.60 -27.86
C LEU A 855 -0.38 10.71 -27.92
N ARG A 856 0.28 11.07 -26.81
CA ARG A 856 1.74 11.01 -26.72
C ARG A 856 2.27 9.60 -26.98
N ARG A 857 1.71 8.57 -26.34
CA ARG A 857 2.13 7.17 -26.53
C ARG A 857 1.98 6.73 -27.98
N VAL A 858 0.92 7.16 -28.66
CA VAL A 858 0.68 6.88 -30.09
C VAL A 858 1.75 7.52 -30.98
N VAL A 859 2.16 8.76 -30.69
CA VAL A 859 3.26 9.44 -31.42
C VAL A 859 4.58 8.67 -31.24
N ALA A 860 4.90 8.25 -30.02
CA ALA A 860 6.08 7.42 -29.76
C ALA A 860 6.00 6.06 -30.47
N LEU A 861 4.82 5.42 -30.49
CA LEU A 861 4.62 4.14 -31.16
C LEU A 861 4.80 4.23 -32.68
N ARG A 862 4.39 5.35 -33.29
CA ARG A 862 4.64 5.63 -34.71
C ARG A 862 6.14 5.60 -35.04
N GLN A 863 6.97 6.23 -34.21
CA GLN A 863 8.43 6.23 -34.42
C GLN A 863 9.01 4.83 -34.38
N ALA A 864 8.47 3.95 -33.52
CA ALA A 864 8.95 2.58 -33.36
C ALA A 864 8.44 1.61 -34.43
N THR A 865 7.22 1.80 -34.95
CA THR A 865 6.51 0.77 -35.74
C THR A 865 6.10 1.19 -37.16
N GLY A 866 6.20 2.49 -37.49
CA GLY A 866 5.72 3.04 -38.76
C GLY A 866 4.20 3.24 -38.83
N LEU A 867 3.51 3.23 -37.68
CA LEU A 867 2.05 3.40 -37.57
C LEU A 867 1.55 4.64 -38.36
N PRO A 868 0.56 4.49 -39.27
CA PRO A 868 0.06 5.59 -40.08
C PRO A 868 -0.93 6.47 -39.28
N VAL A 869 -0.40 7.34 -38.41
CA VAL A 869 -1.18 8.32 -37.63
C VAL A 869 -0.86 9.77 -38.02
N ASN A 870 -1.89 10.62 -38.00
CA ASN A 870 -1.80 12.03 -38.38
C ASN A 870 -1.23 12.87 -37.23
N VAL A 871 0.10 12.91 -37.11
CA VAL A 871 0.79 13.68 -36.05
C VAL A 871 0.51 15.19 -36.12
N PRO A 872 0.41 15.84 -37.30
CA PRO A 872 -0.02 17.24 -37.37
C PRO A 872 -1.37 17.51 -36.67
N ALA A 873 -2.37 16.64 -36.88
CA ALA A 873 -3.66 16.78 -36.19
C ALA A 873 -3.53 16.56 -34.67
N ILE A 874 -2.63 15.67 -34.23
CA ILE A 874 -2.34 15.46 -32.80
C ILE A 874 -1.70 16.72 -32.20
N ALA A 875 -0.73 17.33 -32.89
CA ALA A 875 -0.11 18.57 -32.43
C ALA A 875 -1.16 19.70 -32.30
N GLU A 876 -2.05 19.84 -33.27
CA GLU A 876 -3.12 20.87 -33.26
C GLU A 876 -4.07 20.71 -32.06
N ILE A 877 -4.52 19.48 -31.75
CA ILE A 877 -5.40 19.28 -30.58
C ILE A 877 -4.67 19.49 -29.26
N LEU A 878 -3.36 19.20 -29.18
CA LEU A 878 -2.54 19.50 -28.01
C LEU A 878 -2.36 21.02 -27.81
N GLU A 879 -2.16 21.78 -28.88
CA GLU A 879 -2.11 23.25 -28.82
C GLU A 879 -3.45 23.84 -28.35
N ARG A 880 -4.57 23.35 -28.89
CA ARG A 880 -5.91 23.72 -28.42
C ARG A 880 -6.11 23.38 -26.94
N ALA A 881 -5.61 22.23 -26.48
CA ALA A 881 -5.67 21.83 -25.07
C ALA A 881 -4.88 22.78 -24.17
N ARG A 882 -3.64 23.14 -24.56
CA ARG A 882 -2.83 24.14 -23.85
C ARG A 882 -3.61 25.45 -23.71
N ASP A 883 -4.12 25.98 -24.82
CA ASP A 883 -4.83 27.27 -24.84
C ASP A 883 -6.10 27.23 -23.98
N ALA A 884 -6.84 26.12 -24.02
CA ALA A 884 -7.99 25.92 -23.16
C ALA A 884 -7.61 25.92 -21.67
N PHE A 885 -6.52 25.24 -21.29
CA PHE A 885 -6.04 25.25 -19.90
C PHE A 885 -5.51 26.63 -19.46
N GLU A 886 -4.83 27.37 -20.33
CA GLU A 886 -4.37 28.73 -20.02
C GLU A 886 -5.55 29.69 -19.82
N ASN A 887 -6.54 29.65 -20.73
CA ASN A 887 -7.76 30.46 -20.62
C ASN A 887 -8.57 30.12 -19.38
N ALA A 888 -8.57 28.85 -18.98
CA ALA A 888 -9.18 28.38 -17.75
C ALA A 888 -8.31 28.62 -16.51
N ARG A 889 -7.11 29.23 -16.61
CA ARG A 889 -6.16 29.44 -15.50
C ARG A 889 -5.68 28.13 -14.83
N ALA A 890 -5.75 27.01 -15.53
CA ALA A 890 -5.21 25.73 -15.12
C ALA A 890 -3.72 25.62 -15.53
N PHE A 891 -2.88 26.56 -15.05
CA PHE A 891 -1.50 26.75 -15.54
C PHE A 891 -0.61 25.51 -15.46
N SER A 892 -0.78 24.66 -14.44
CA SER A 892 -0.03 23.40 -14.33
C SER A 892 -0.36 22.41 -15.46
N HIS A 893 -1.62 22.35 -15.90
CA HIS A 893 -2.05 21.49 -17.00
C HIS A 893 -1.61 22.08 -18.34
N ALA A 894 -1.61 23.40 -18.48
CA ALA A 894 -1.08 24.09 -19.65
C ALA A 894 0.43 23.83 -19.83
N GLU A 895 1.24 24.02 -18.79
CA GLU A 895 2.68 23.77 -18.81
C GLU A 895 3.00 22.29 -19.10
N TRP A 896 2.26 21.36 -18.48
CA TRP A 896 2.41 19.94 -18.79
C TRP A 896 2.08 19.62 -20.25
N THR A 897 0.99 20.19 -20.79
CA THR A 897 0.60 20.00 -22.20
C THR A 897 1.63 20.59 -23.16
N LYS A 898 2.28 21.70 -22.79
CA LYS A 898 3.36 22.31 -23.57
C LYS A 898 4.55 21.36 -23.74
N GLY A 899 4.95 20.65 -22.68
CA GLY A 899 5.98 19.62 -22.77
C GLY A 899 5.61 18.49 -23.75
N LEU A 900 4.33 18.09 -23.79
CA LEU A 900 3.86 17.08 -24.75
C LEU A 900 3.93 17.57 -26.21
N ILE A 901 3.66 18.86 -26.44
CA ILE A 901 3.76 19.47 -27.78
C ILE A 901 5.22 19.45 -28.24
N GLU A 902 6.17 19.82 -27.38
CA GLU A 902 7.60 19.82 -27.70
C GLU A 902 8.09 18.41 -28.08
N GLU A 903 7.65 17.38 -27.35
CA GLU A 903 7.91 15.97 -27.69
C GLU A 903 7.30 15.59 -29.05
N CYS A 904 6.08 16.00 -29.36
CA CYS A 904 5.43 15.73 -30.65
C CYS A 904 6.11 16.44 -31.82
N VAL A 905 6.56 17.69 -31.64
CA VAL A 905 7.29 18.46 -32.65
C VAL A 905 8.65 17.83 -32.93
N SER A 906 9.33 17.31 -31.91
CA SER A 906 10.59 16.57 -32.07
C SER A 906 10.44 15.23 -32.81
N ALA A 907 9.21 14.71 -32.90
CA ALA A 907 8.86 13.44 -33.52
C ALA A 907 8.37 13.55 -34.98
N CYS A 908 8.05 14.78 -35.43
CA CYS A 908 7.78 15.12 -36.83
C CYS A 908 9.08 15.28 -37.61
#